data_AF-A0A662ZDC4-F1
#
_entry.id   AF-A0A662ZDC4-F1
#
_cell.length_a   1.000
_cell.length_b   1.000
_cell.length_c   1.000
_cell.angle_alpha   90.00
_cell.angle_beta   90.00
_cell.angle_gamma   90.00
#
_symmetry.space_group_name_H-M   'P 1'
#
loop_
_entity.id
_entity.type
_entity.pdbx_description
1 polymer ?
#
loop_
_entity_poly.entity_id
_entity_poly.type
_entity_poly.pdbx_seq_one_letter_code
_entity_poly.pdbx_strand_id
1 'polypeptide(L)'
;MRFLSYLSFLLLTGCFQSSQAASIWEAGELTYPNNETEISAFINTEGNTQLQAVLCTKDSTNSYRFTLLLPEKLDSDSVIKVIIKTDDNEVEAYAEVSGNSMDIQIDESLMLSIPDSIKMTLSFDKEDADYLKIPANIEVNMHGADMTIRNVASECTALCLGNGFKCNYPLLSSLLWPRDQYRSVQIDDIDDLCTTAVIPGYYKFNPTKSCKLALDRFYKKEGVGPLSYVYKIFKDKNSIFQQYVKNWNEAVALCPYSALDLPVTASDKEWYLILYSLVGRNHIREFPSSYYSVKKYTDDPTTLIYDIDNRYEMELLKYSSVLYRRVKGSVSAVNAVEKALKTWQDFYRQLVSALPSIHQAQAIRPVVYREMMLRVWNLAGKPTGLKILPENMFRQGTNGRTATSEPLETQCSFFEGSGGDQFFFASEDCIKGFNDYMRTSPLNSKLYQNVVDSWNKFSSNWAVSKFYTDGIDDAVGEHPQANLALTIMSLFKLYGFGDYFLLRECISSRDADICGYEQHKAYSTYTKEFNNRLDSITNASDKDGSKLNALNALWLDYYHNLEVYLKDLVQRNVIPLWRAEFAKAIACVVQTNAILNFPYDREEFPQLSDDEEFEGTDSAGKRFTLEQNKLTTPDVIEPEQDEDVIDDDIIIPE
;
A
#
# COMPACT_ATOMS: atom_id res chain seq x y z
N MET A 1 48.02 -25.79 -27.89
CA MET A 1 48.79 -27.05 -27.83
C MET A 1 49.07 -27.37 -26.36
N ARG A 2 48.76 -28.60 -25.94
CA ARG A 2 49.02 -29.16 -24.60
C ARG A 2 50.52 -29.39 -24.39
N PHE A 3 51.02 -29.31 -23.15
CA PHE A 3 51.59 -30.48 -22.44
C PHE A 3 51.93 -30.14 -20.98
N LEU A 4 51.76 -31.18 -20.17
CA LEU A 4 51.77 -31.25 -18.71
C LEU A 4 52.83 -32.31 -18.32
N SER A 5 53.34 -32.24 -17.07
CA SER A 5 53.97 -33.33 -16.27
C SER A 5 55.50 -33.52 -16.42
N TYR A 6 56.36 -33.77 -15.40
CA TYR A 6 56.23 -34.51 -14.13
C TYR A 6 57.27 -34.12 -13.04
N LEU A 7 56.80 -34.11 -11.77
CA LEU A 7 57.32 -34.55 -10.45
C LEU A 7 58.84 -34.87 -10.22
N SER A 8 59.51 -34.28 -9.21
CA SER A 8 59.70 -34.66 -7.76
C SER A 8 60.99 -35.48 -7.50
N PHE A 9 61.79 -35.43 -6.43
CA PHE A 9 61.76 -35.11 -4.97
C PHE A 9 63.25 -34.81 -4.57
N LEU A 10 63.65 -34.00 -3.58
CA LEU A 10 63.75 -34.37 -2.14
C LEU A 10 64.28 -33.18 -1.29
N LEU A 11 63.49 -32.81 -0.28
CA LEU A 11 63.83 -32.53 1.12
C LEU A 11 65.16 -31.83 1.48
N LEU A 12 65.05 -30.58 1.93
CA LEU A 12 65.73 -30.10 3.14
C LEU A 12 64.83 -29.06 3.84
N THR A 13 64.24 -29.53 4.94
CA THR A 13 63.46 -28.81 5.94
C THR A 13 64.26 -27.70 6.60
N GLY A 14 63.69 -26.49 6.67
CA GLY A 14 64.23 -25.41 7.49
C GLY A 14 63.35 -24.16 7.46
N CYS A 15 62.46 -24.05 8.45
CA CYS A 15 61.63 -22.89 8.78
C CYS A 15 60.55 -22.47 7.76
N PHE A 16 59.45 -23.22 7.71
CA PHE A 16 58.16 -22.58 7.45
C PHE A 16 57.79 -21.80 8.71
N GLN A 17 58.04 -20.49 8.72
CA GLN A 17 57.08 -19.62 9.38
C GLN A 17 55.77 -19.85 8.66
N SER A 18 54.80 -20.47 9.33
CA SER A 18 53.40 -20.40 8.92
C SER A 18 53.02 -18.93 8.96
N SER A 19 53.26 -18.23 7.85
CA SER A 19 52.55 -17.00 7.52
C SER A 19 51.08 -17.40 7.56
N GLN A 20 50.38 -17.12 8.67
CA GLN A 20 48.93 -17.02 8.64
C GLN A 20 48.63 -16.07 7.49
N ALA A 21 48.05 -16.59 6.40
CA ALA A 21 47.51 -15.75 5.36
C ALA A 21 46.56 -14.76 6.06
N ALA A 22 46.77 -13.47 5.83
CA ALA A 22 45.86 -12.46 6.36
C ALA A 22 44.44 -12.83 5.93
N SER A 23 43.51 -12.94 6.87
CA SER A 23 42.11 -13.21 6.58
C SER A 23 41.56 -12.04 5.76
N ILE A 24 41.17 -12.31 4.51
CA ILE A 24 40.61 -11.33 3.57
C ILE A 24 39.21 -11.80 3.21
N TRP A 25 38.30 -10.86 2.98
CA TRP A 25 36.96 -11.14 2.47
C TRP A 25 36.99 -11.59 1.02
N GLU A 26 36.36 -12.73 0.75
CA GLU A 26 36.22 -13.33 -0.58
C GLU A 26 34.74 -13.38 -0.98
N ALA A 27 34.47 -13.51 -2.27
CA ALA A 27 33.12 -13.65 -2.82
C ALA A 27 33.00 -15.01 -3.52
N GLY A 28 31.84 -15.65 -3.41
CA GLY A 28 31.63 -16.94 -4.06
C GLY A 28 30.18 -17.38 -4.14
N GLU A 29 29.95 -18.26 -5.11
CA GLU A 29 28.73 -19.02 -5.29
C GLU A 29 28.89 -20.38 -4.59
N LEU A 30 27.92 -20.73 -3.76
CA LEU A 30 27.83 -22.01 -3.07
C LEU A 30 26.57 -22.72 -3.55
N THR A 31 26.74 -23.91 -4.12
CA THR A 31 25.61 -24.80 -4.45
C THR A 31 25.62 -26.01 -3.55
N TYR A 32 24.54 -26.19 -2.81
CA TYR A 32 24.34 -27.27 -1.86
C TYR A 32 23.86 -28.56 -2.55
N PRO A 33 24.02 -29.75 -1.93
CA PRO A 33 23.59 -31.01 -2.53
C PRO A 33 22.09 -31.13 -2.83
N ASN A 34 21.26 -30.29 -2.21
CA ASN A 34 19.82 -30.16 -2.47
C ASN A 34 19.50 -29.21 -3.65
N ASN A 35 20.51 -28.75 -4.40
CA ASN A 35 20.46 -27.76 -5.49
C ASN A 35 20.10 -26.33 -5.05
N GLU A 36 20.08 -26.01 -3.76
CA GLU A 36 20.02 -24.62 -3.32
C GLU A 36 21.34 -23.92 -3.67
N THR A 37 21.26 -22.71 -4.21
CA THR A 37 22.43 -21.93 -4.61
C THR A 37 22.40 -20.58 -3.91
N GLU A 38 23.53 -20.13 -3.41
CA GLU A 38 23.65 -18.88 -2.66
C GLU A 38 24.90 -18.12 -3.09
N ILE A 39 24.79 -16.79 -3.15
CA ILE A 39 25.93 -15.91 -3.39
C ILE A 39 26.25 -15.19 -2.09
N SER A 40 27.50 -15.30 -1.65
CA SER A 40 27.93 -14.77 -0.37
C SER A 40 29.30 -14.09 -0.44
N ALA A 41 29.48 -13.12 0.45
CA ALA A 41 30.80 -12.64 0.85
C ALA A 41 31.23 -13.42 2.09
N PHE A 42 32.44 -13.96 2.13
CA PHE A 42 32.87 -14.81 3.23
C PHE A 42 34.29 -14.50 3.71
N ILE A 43 34.56 -14.83 4.97
CA ILE A 43 35.87 -14.65 5.59
C ILE A 43 36.14 -15.77 6.60
N ASN A 44 37.36 -16.29 6.57
CA ASN A 44 37.82 -17.24 7.58
C ASN A 44 38.16 -16.50 8.88
N THR A 45 37.64 -16.99 10.00
CA THR A 45 37.76 -16.41 11.33
C THR A 45 38.51 -17.34 12.27
N GLU A 46 38.77 -16.89 13.50
CA GLU A 46 39.44 -17.71 14.51
C GLU A 46 38.66 -18.99 14.84
N GLY A 47 39.37 -20.03 15.28
CA GLY A 47 38.75 -21.32 15.63
C GLY A 47 38.36 -22.19 14.43
N ASN A 48 38.99 -21.99 13.25
CA ASN A 48 38.68 -22.70 12.01
C ASN A 48 37.21 -22.54 11.57
N THR A 49 36.63 -21.38 11.85
CA THR A 49 35.27 -21.01 11.42
C THR A 49 35.33 -20.16 10.16
N GLN A 50 34.22 -20.08 9.43
CA GLN A 50 34.06 -19.16 8.31
C GLN A 50 32.72 -18.44 8.43
N LEU A 51 32.74 -17.10 8.45
CA LEU A 51 31.52 -16.30 8.40
C LEU A 51 31.17 -16.01 6.94
N GLN A 52 29.92 -16.23 6.58
CA GLN A 52 29.36 -15.96 5.26
C GLN A 52 28.21 -14.96 5.39
N ALA A 53 28.24 -13.91 4.59
CA ALA A 53 27.18 -12.93 4.40
C ALA A 53 26.45 -13.23 3.10
N VAL A 54 25.33 -13.92 3.21
CA VAL A 54 24.48 -14.32 2.08
C VAL A 54 23.57 -13.16 1.72
N LEU A 55 23.56 -12.76 0.45
CA LEU A 55 22.80 -11.60 -0.05
C LEU A 55 21.71 -11.94 -1.08
N CYS A 56 21.80 -13.11 -1.69
CA CYS A 56 20.76 -13.64 -2.55
C CYS A 56 20.88 -15.16 -2.63
N THR A 57 19.74 -15.80 -2.85
CA THR A 57 19.62 -17.26 -2.88
C THR A 57 18.72 -17.70 -4.02
N LYS A 58 18.87 -18.95 -4.42
CA LYS A 58 17.99 -19.65 -5.35
C LYS A 58 17.48 -20.90 -4.63
N ASP A 59 16.16 -21.07 -4.68
CA ASP A 59 15.45 -22.21 -4.09
C ASP A 59 15.51 -22.33 -2.55
N SER A 60 16.22 -21.44 -1.84
CA SER A 60 16.19 -21.31 -0.37
C SER A 60 14.97 -20.50 0.14
N THR A 61 14.66 -20.66 1.43
CA THR A 61 13.59 -19.93 2.15
C THR A 61 13.97 -18.49 2.47
N ASN A 62 15.22 -18.27 2.91
CA ASN A 62 15.72 -16.95 3.30
C ASN A 62 16.52 -16.30 2.17
N SER A 63 16.30 -15.00 1.95
CA SER A 63 16.94 -14.25 0.87
C SER A 63 18.27 -13.61 1.25
N TYR A 64 18.52 -13.41 2.55
CA TYR A 64 19.78 -12.93 3.11
C TYR A 64 19.92 -13.43 4.56
N ARG A 65 21.15 -13.66 5.03
CA ARG A 65 21.48 -14.08 6.40
C ARG A 65 23.00 -14.06 6.66
N PHE A 66 23.41 -14.29 7.90
CA PHE A 66 24.74 -14.83 8.16
C PHE A 66 24.71 -16.34 8.30
N THR A 67 25.73 -16.99 7.77
CA THR A 67 26.00 -18.39 8.02
C THR A 67 27.40 -18.50 8.59
N LEU A 68 27.53 -19.04 9.81
CA LEU A 68 28.82 -19.39 10.39
C LEU A 68 29.06 -20.88 10.15
N LEU A 69 30.07 -21.21 9.35
CA LEU A 69 30.53 -22.59 9.21
C LEU A 69 31.36 -22.97 10.43
N LEU A 70 30.97 -24.07 11.05
CA LEU A 70 31.55 -24.62 12.26
C LEU A 70 32.70 -25.59 11.94
N PRO A 71 33.69 -25.74 12.84
CA PRO A 71 34.84 -26.61 12.62
C PRO A 71 34.46 -28.10 12.64
N GLU A 72 33.37 -28.46 13.31
CA GLU A 72 32.86 -29.82 13.40
C GLU A 72 31.36 -29.89 13.08
N LYS A 73 30.93 -31.03 12.55
CA LYS A 73 29.51 -31.32 12.33
C LYS A 73 28.87 -31.72 13.66
N LEU A 74 27.71 -31.13 13.96
CA LEU A 74 26.86 -31.48 15.09
C LEU A 74 25.73 -32.40 14.61
N ASP A 75 25.39 -33.39 15.44
CA ASP A 75 24.39 -34.41 15.12
C ASP A 75 22.95 -33.99 15.48
N SER A 76 22.79 -32.91 16.27
CA SER A 76 21.50 -32.41 16.72
C SER A 76 21.30 -30.95 16.35
N ASP A 77 20.13 -30.65 15.80
CA ASP A 77 19.72 -29.27 15.54
C ASP A 77 19.48 -28.53 16.86
N SER A 78 19.94 -27.28 16.95
CA SER A 78 19.83 -26.47 18.16
C SER A 78 19.68 -24.99 17.82
N VAL A 79 19.13 -24.22 18.76
CA VAL A 79 19.01 -22.77 18.63
C VAL A 79 19.94 -22.12 19.65
N ILE A 80 20.84 -21.27 19.17
CA ILE A 80 21.87 -20.61 19.97
C ILE A 80 21.72 -19.11 19.88
N LYS A 81 21.93 -18.43 21.01
CA LYS A 81 21.93 -16.98 21.09
C LYS A 81 23.31 -16.43 20.71
N VAL A 82 23.32 -15.41 19.87
CA VAL A 82 24.54 -14.74 19.41
C VAL A 82 24.39 -13.24 19.59
N ILE A 83 25.36 -12.61 20.25
CA ILE A 83 25.43 -11.14 20.33
C ILE A 83 26.39 -10.66 19.25
N ILE A 84 25.87 -9.88 18.31
CA ILE A 84 26.65 -9.32 17.21
C ILE A 84 26.92 -7.85 17.52
N LYS A 85 28.21 -7.49 17.60
CA LYS A 85 28.65 -6.13 17.89
C LYS A 85 29.41 -5.56 16.71
N THR A 86 28.98 -4.41 16.20
CA THR A 86 29.69 -3.55 15.25
C THR A 86 30.08 -2.23 15.94
N ASP A 87 30.70 -1.29 15.22
CA ASP A 87 31.08 0.00 15.82
C ASP A 87 29.86 0.80 16.31
N ASP A 88 28.73 0.69 15.60
CA ASP A 88 27.53 1.49 15.83
C ASP A 88 26.35 0.71 16.43
N ASN A 89 26.37 -0.63 16.36
CA ASN A 89 25.25 -1.48 16.76
C ASN A 89 25.67 -2.65 17.64
N GLU A 90 24.78 -3.04 18.55
CA GLU A 90 24.85 -4.29 19.30
C GLU A 90 23.48 -4.95 19.22
N VAL A 91 23.43 -6.14 18.62
CA VAL A 91 22.19 -6.84 18.31
C VAL A 91 22.24 -8.25 18.89
N GLU A 92 21.19 -8.62 19.59
CA GLU A 92 20.93 -9.99 20.00
C GLU A 92 20.19 -10.73 18.87
N ALA A 93 20.81 -11.78 18.35
CA ALA A 93 20.27 -12.62 17.29
C ALA A 93 20.17 -14.08 17.76
N TYR A 94 19.26 -14.82 17.14
CA TYR A 94 19.12 -16.27 17.33
C TYR A 94 19.60 -16.97 16.07
N ALA A 95 20.33 -18.06 16.26
CA ALA A 95 20.93 -18.83 15.20
C ALA A 95 20.48 -20.29 15.26
N GLU A 96 20.10 -20.83 14.12
CA GLU A 96 19.74 -22.24 13.97
C GLU A 96 20.98 -23.01 13.51
N VAL A 97 21.36 -24.01 14.29
CA VAL A 97 22.48 -24.89 13.99
C VAL A 97 21.93 -26.15 13.33
N SER A 98 22.45 -26.49 12.15
CA SER A 98 22.21 -27.78 11.52
C SER A 98 23.49 -28.30 10.88
N GLY A 99 23.91 -29.50 11.27
CA GLY A 99 25.15 -30.09 10.80
C GLY A 99 26.37 -29.24 11.17
N ASN A 100 27.09 -28.75 10.16
CA ASN A 100 28.28 -27.89 10.34
C ASN A 100 28.03 -26.42 9.99
N SER A 101 26.76 -26.00 9.89
CA SER A 101 26.37 -24.63 9.60
C SER A 101 25.48 -24.08 10.70
N MET A 102 25.68 -22.80 11.02
CA MET A 102 24.84 -22.04 11.93
C MET A 102 24.30 -20.82 11.19
N ASP A 103 23.01 -20.83 10.90
CA ASP A 103 22.31 -19.75 10.20
C ASP A 103 21.79 -18.74 11.21
N ILE A 104 22.38 -17.55 11.21
CA ILE A 104 22.05 -16.45 12.12
C ILE A 104 21.07 -15.51 11.42
N GLN A 105 19.87 -15.37 11.98
CA GLN A 105 18.88 -14.42 11.49
C GLN A 105 19.26 -13.01 11.90
N ILE A 106 19.40 -12.12 10.92
CA ILE A 106 19.84 -10.74 11.10
C ILE A 106 18.87 -9.78 10.43
N ASP A 107 18.76 -8.58 10.98
CA ASP A 107 17.95 -7.52 10.38
C ASP A 107 18.72 -6.76 9.28
N GLU A 108 17.97 -6.03 8.46
CA GLU A 108 18.53 -5.22 7.38
C GLU A 108 19.48 -4.13 7.91
N SER A 109 19.17 -3.53 9.06
CA SER A 109 19.99 -2.47 9.66
C SER A 109 21.39 -2.92 10.01
N LEU A 110 21.53 -4.13 10.57
CA LEU A 110 22.81 -4.73 10.90
C LEU A 110 23.60 -4.99 9.62
N MET A 111 22.97 -5.60 8.61
CA MET A 111 23.61 -5.83 7.30
C MET A 111 24.12 -4.55 6.63
N LEU A 112 23.37 -3.46 6.74
CA LEU A 112 23.74 -2.17 6.17
C LEU A 112 24.89 -1.49 6.94
N SER A 113 25.06 -1.77 8.23
CA SER A 113 26.14 -1.18 9.03
C SER A 113 27.51 -1.81 8.78
N ILE A 114 27.56 -3.03 8.28
CA ILE A 114 28.79 -3.84 8.20
C ILE A 114 29.82 -3.33 7.20
N PRO A 115 29.46 -2.90 5.98
CA PRO A 115 30.43 -2.32 5.04
C PRO A 115 31.21 -1.13 5.62
N ASP A 116 30.62 -0.39 6.56
CA ASP A 116 31.21 0.80 7.16
C ASP A 116 31.94 0.49 8.49
N SER A 117 31.75 -0.70 9.05
CA SER A 117 32.33 -1.09 10.33
C SER A 117 33.81 -1.45 10.21
N ILE A 118 34.63 -0.92 11.11
CA ILE A 118 36.05 -1.22 11.26
C ILE A 118 36.23 -2.48 12.10
N LYS A 119 35.29 -2.77 13.00
CA LYS A 119 35.30 -3.95 13.86
C LYS A 119 33.96 -4.67 13.86
N MET A 120 34.00 -6.00 13.93
CA MET A 120 32.82 -6.81 14.17
C MET A 120 33.19 -7.99 15.07
N THR A 121 32.34 -8.29 16.04
CA THR A 121 32.54 -9.40 16.97
C THR A 121 31.25 -10.19 17.13
N LEU A 122 31.37 -11.52 17.08
CA LEU A 122 30.31 -12.46 17.43
C LEU A 122 30.61 -13.01 18.83
N SER A 123 29.71 -12.78 19.77
CA SER A 123 29.84 -13.22 21.16
C SER A 123 28.79 -14.28 21.48
N PHE A 124 29.25 -15.36 22.11
CA PHE A 124 28.46 -16.52 22.49
C PHE A 124 28.53 -16.72 24.00
N ASP A 125 27.46 -17.26 24.57
CA ASP A 125 27.51 -17.75 25.94
C ASP A 125 28.55 -18.88 26.04
N LYS A 126 29.26 -18.94 27.16
CA LYS A 126 30.40 -19.85 27.31
C LYS A 126 30.02 -21.32 27.11
N GLU A 127 28.86 -21.71 27.64
CA GLU A 127 28.34 -23.09 27.51
C GLU A 127 28.05 -23.44 26.04
N ASP A 128 27.46 -22.51 25.29
CA ASP A 128 27.18 -22.67 23.86
C ASP A 128 28.47 -22.70 23.03
N ALA A 129 29.43 -21.82 23.33
CA ALA A 129 30.73 -21.80 22.66
C ALA A 129 31.51 -23.10 22.88
N ASP A 130 31.51 -23.62 24.11
CA ASP A 130 32.13 -24.90 24.47
C ASP A 130 31.43 -26.06 23.75
N TYR A 131 30.09 -26.04 23.65
CA TYR A 131 29.30 -27.02 22.91
C TYR A 131 29.61 -27.01 21.40
N LEU A 132 29.71 -25.82 20.80
CA LEU A 132 30.05 -25.60 19.39
C LEU A 132 31.53 -25.81 19.08
N LYS A 133 32.39 -25.93 20.11
CA LYS A 133 33.86 -25.99 20.01
C LYS A 133 34.48 -24.78 19.30
N ILE A 134 33.92 -23.60 19.56
CA ILE A 134 34.40 -22.31 19.03
C ILE A 134 34.82 -21.37 20.17
N PRO A 135 35.60 -20.31 19.90
CA PRO A 135 35.85 -19.27 20.88
C PRO A 135 34.54 -18.56 21.28
N ALA A 136 34.41 -18.21 22.57
CA ALA A 136 33.25 -17.45 23.06
C ALA A 136 33.14 -16.04 22.43
N ASN A 137 34.24 -15.50 21.90
CA ASN A 137 34.24 -14.28 21.10
C ASN A 137 35.02 -14.54 19.81
N ILE A 138 34.39 -14.31 18.67
CA ILE A 138 35.02 -14.39 17.36
C ILE A 138 35.16 -12.95 16.83
N GLU A 139 36.40 -12.48 16.72
CA GLU A 139 36.69 -11.22 16.05
C GLU A 139 36.73 -11.43 14.53
N VAL A 140 35.95 -10.63 13.81
CA VAL A 140 35.87 -10.65 12.35
C VAL A 140 36.75 -9.53 11.80
N ASN A 141 37.70 -9.87 10.94
CA ASN A 141 38.53 -8.87 10.28
C ASN A 141 37.72 -8.15 9.19
N MET A 142 37.40 -6.88 9.39
CA MET A 142 36.59 -6.09 8.46
C MET A 142 37.37 -5.51 7.27
N HIS A 143 38.67 -5.78 7.17
CA HIS A 143 39.48 -5.26 6.08
C HIS A 143 39.00 -5.81 4.71
N GLY A 144 38.56 -4.91 3.83
CA GLY A 144 38.06 -5.25 2.50
C GLY A 144 36.58 -5.70 2.47
N ALA A 145 35.90 -5.78 3.62
CA ALA A 145 34.50 -6.21 3.71
C ALA A 145 33.58 -5.37 2.80
N ASP A 146 33.73 -4.04 2.85
CA ASP A 146 32.99 -3.09 2.00
C ASP A 146 33.01 -3.47 0.53
N MET A 147 34.21 -3.60 -0.04
CA MET A 147 34.41 -3.88 -1.45
C MET A 147 33.80 -5.23 -1.83
N THR A 148 34.05 -6.27 -1.03
CA THR A 148 33.57 -7.62 -1.31
C THR A 148 32.04 -7.71 -1.19
N ILE A 149 31.45 -7.15 -0.12
CA ILE A 149 30.00 -7.13 0.08
C ILE A 149 29.30 -6.35 -1.04
N ARG A 150 29.84 -5.19 -1.46
CA ARG A 150 29.31 -4.43 -2.60
C ARG A 150 29.41 -5.20 -3.92
N ASN A 151 30.51 -5.92 -4.14
CA ASN A 151 30.67 -6.75 -5.35
C ASN A 151 29.61 -7.86 -5.36
N VAL A 152 29.42 -8.57 -4.25
CA VAL A 152 28.37 -9.59 -4.11
C VAL A 152 26.98 -8.97 -4.28
N ALA A 153 26.72 -7.80 -3.69
CA ALA A 153 25.44 -7.11 -3.87
C ALA A 153 25.17 -6.76 -5.34
N SER A 154 26.21 -6.37 -6.08
CA SER A 154 26.12 -6.08 -7.52
C SER A 154 25.83 -7.35 -8.34
N GLU A 155 26.49 -8.45 -8.01
CA GLU A 155 26.26 -9.75 -8.65
C GLU A 155 24.85 -10.27 -8.36
N CYS A 156 24.44 -10.26 -7.09
CA CYS A 156 23.08 -10.57 -6.67
C CYS A 156 22.03 -9.72 -7.38
N THR A 157 22.33 -8.42 -7.60
CA THR A 157 21.43 -7.54 -8.35
C THR A 157 21.22 -8.04 -9.77
N ALA A 158 22.30 -8.40 -10.48
CA ALA A 158 22.21 -8.96 -11.83
C ALA A 158 21.46 -10.30 -11.84
N LEU A 159 21.76 -11.20 -10.90
CA LEU A 159 21.14 -12.52 -10.80
C LEU A 159 19.65 -12.47 -10.46
N CYS A 160 19.23 -11.55 -9.59
CA CYS A 160 17.82 -11.36 -9.29
C CYS A 160 17.04 -10.78 -10.46
N LEU A 161 17.67 -9.91 -11.26
CA LEU A 161 17.02 -9.31 -12.40
C LEU A 161 16.87 -10.27 -13.58
N GLY A 162 17.82 -11.19 -13.78
CA GLY A 162 17.88 -12.07 -14.96
C GLY A 162 17.67 -13.57 -14.71
N ASN A 163 18.03 -14.09 -13.53
CA ASN A 163 18.26 -15.54 -13.33
C ASN A 163 17.37 -16.16 -12.23
N GLY A 164 16.33 -15.44 -11.77
CA GLY A 164 15.33 -15.98 -10.84
C GLY A 164 15.81 -16.17 -9.40
N PHE A 165 16.94 -15.54 -9.02
CA PHE A 165 17.37 -15.49 -7.62
C PHE A 165 16.39 -14.65 -6.79
N LYS A 166 16.15 -15.08 -5.56
CA LYS A 166 15.44 -14.32 -4.54
C LYS A 166 16.42 -13.38 -3.84
N CYS A 167 16.02 -12.14 -3.67
CA CYS A 167 16.76 -11.16 -2.89
C CYS A 167 15.85 -10.10 -2.30
N ASN A 168 16.39 -9.38 -1.31
CA ASN A 168 15.79 -8.19 -0.76
C ASN A 168 16.23 -6.97 -1.58
N TYR A 169 15.34 -6.43 -2.42
CA TYR A 169 15.68 -5.30 -3.33
C TYR A 169 16.08 -4.03 -2.58
N PRO A 170 15.37 -3.60 -1.51
CA PRO A 170 15.81 -2.47 -0.69
C PRO A 170 17.21 -2.64 -0.12
N LEU A 171 17.54 -3.81 0.42
CA LEU A 171 18.84 -4.11 1.01
C LEU A 171 19.96 -4.00 -0.02
N LEU A 172 19.83 -4.71 -1.15
CA LEU A 172 20.86 -4.70 -2.22
C LEU A 172 21.07 -3.30 -2.78
N SER A 173 19.98 -2.57 -3.04
CA SER A 173 20.05 -1.20 -3.55
C SER A 173 20.71 -0.25 -2.54
N SER A 174 20.48 -0.46 -1.24
CA SER A 174 21.08 0.32 -0.15
C SER A 174 22.59 0.03 -0.02
N LEU A 175 23.01 -1.23 -0.10
CA LEU A 175 24.44 -1.61 -0.11
C LEU A 175 25.20 -1.01 -1.29
N LEU A 176 24.55 -0.96 -2.46
CA LEU A 176 25.11 -0.38 -3.68
C LEU A 176 24.99 1.14 -3.76
N TRP A 177 24.25 1.76 -2.85
CA TRP A 177 24.07 3.21 -2.86
C TRP A 177 25.41 3.93 -2.59
N PRO A 178 25.72 5.02 -3.31
CA PRO A 178 26.95 5.76 -3.08
C PRO A 178 26.97 6.39 -1.68
N ARG A 179 28.09 6.22 -0.94
CA ARG A 179 28.26 6.76 0.42
C ARG A 179 28.14 8.28 0.47
N ASP A 180 28.62 8.95 -0.57
CA ASP A 180 28.57 10.41 -0.70
C ASP A 180 27.17 10.91 -1.12
N GLN A 181 26.17 10.04 -1.23
CA GLN A 181 24.78 10.39 -1.56
C GLN A 181 24.68 11.15 -2.89
N TYR A 182 25.50 10.76 -3.89
CA TYR A 182 25.66 11.43 -5.19
C TYR A 182 26.20 12.88 -5.14
N ARG A 183 26.66 13.37 -3.98
CA ARG A 183 27.12 14.76 -3.82
C ARG A 183 28.34 15.11 -4.66
N SER A 184 29.21 14.14 -4.94
CA SER A 184 30.41 14.34 -5.77
C SER A 184 30.12 14.25 -7.28
N VAL A 185 28.91 13.82 -7.66
CA VAL A 185 28.51 13.71 -9.06
C VAL A 185 28.21 15.10 -9.61
N GLN A 186 29.15 15.65 -10.38
CA GLN A 186 28.94 16.89 -11.11
C GLN A 186 28.43 16.59 -12.52
N ILE A 187 27.28 17.15 -12.85
CA ILE A 187 26.75 17.20 -14.21
C ILE A 187 26.62 18.69 -14.56
N ASP A 188 27.52 19.18 -15.40
CA ASP A 188 27.52 20.57 -15.84
C ASP A 188 26.17 20.94 -16.47
N ASP A 189 25.68 22.15 -16.16
CA ASP A 189 24.46 22.74 -16.69
C ASP A 189 23.17 21.93 -16.46
N ILE A 190 23.14 20.94 -15.56
CA ILE A 190 21.97 20.05 -15.41
C ILE A 190 20.67 20.81 -15.12
N ASP A 191 20.70 21.83 -14.27
CA ASP A 191 19.53 22.65 -13.95
C ASP A 191 19.09 23.48 -15.16
N ASP A 192 20.03 24.03 -15.92
CA ASP A 192 19.75 24.82 -17.13
C ASP A 192 19.15 23.95 -18.24
N LEU A 193 19.57 22.67 -18.32
CA LEU A 193 19.04 21.69 -19.26
C LEU A 193 17.66 21.15 -18.86
N CYS A 194 17.45 20.92 -17.57
CA CYS A 194 16.31 20.18 -17.02
C CYS A 194 15.23 21.07 -16.39
N THR A 195 15.41 22.38 -16.32
CA THR A 195 14.41 23.27 -15.75
C THR A 195 14.04 24.43 -16.66
N THR A 196 12.92 25.08 -16.35
CA THR A 196 12.47 26.28 -17.06
C THR A 196 11.92 27.25 -16.03
N ALA A 197 12.38 28.50 -16.08
CA ALA A 197 11.88 29.56 -15.20
C ALA A 197 10.41 29.86 -15.51
N VAL A 198 9.57 29.81 -14.48
CA VAL A 198 8.13 30.12 -14.60
C VAL A 198 7.85 31.54 -14.12
N ILE A 199 8.52 31.95 -13.05
CA ILE A 199 8.56 33.32 -12.51
C ILE A 199 9.96 33.54 -11.88
N PRO A 200 10.39 34.78 -11.61
CA PRO A 200 11.73 35.04 -11.05
C PRO A 200 11.97 34.24 -9.76
N GLY A 201 13.02 33.41 -9.75
CA GLY A 201 13.37 32.55 -8.61
C GLY A 201 12.61 31.21 -8.55
N TYR A 202 11.68 30.92 -9.47
CA TYR A 202 10.93 29.67 -9.49
C TYR A 202 11.09 28.93 -10.81
N TYR A 203 11.52 27.68 -10.71
CA TYR A 203 11.86 26.82 -11.83
C TYR A 203 10.97 25.58 -11.81
N LYS A 204 10.55 25.14 -13.00
CA LYS A 204 9.78 23.90 -13.19
C LYS A 204 10.64 22.88 -13.93
N PHE A 205 10.59 21.63 -13.48
CA PHE A 205 11.22 20.52 -14.19
C PHE A 205 10.63 20.34 -15.59
N ASN A 206 11.51 20.27 -16.58
CA ASN A 206 11.20 20.15 -18.00
C ASN A 206 12.20 19.17 -18.65
N PRO A 207 11.80 17.90 -18.91
CA PRO A 207 12.70 16.87 -19.42
C PRO A 207 12.93 17.03 -20.93
N THR A 208 13.70 18.05 -21.32
CA THR A 208 14.15 18.25 -22.71
C THR A 208 14.96 17.04 -23.21
N LYS A 209 15.13 16.88 -24.53
CA LYS A 209 15.95 15.79 -25.09
C LYS A 209 17.37 15.80 -24.53
N SER A 210 17.96 16.98 -24.37
CA SER A 210 19.30 17.16 -23.80
C SER A 210 19.35 16.80 -22.31
N CYS A 211 18.34 17.21 -21.53
CA CYS A 211 18.18 16.80 -20.13
C CYS A 211 18.09 15.27 -20.00
N LYS A 212 17.21 14.63 -20.78
CA LYS A 212 17.04 13.16 -20.76
C LYS A 212 18.36 12.45 -21.06
N LEU A 213 19.08 12.89 -22.09
CA LEU A 213 20.39 12.32 -22.44
C LEU A 213 21.42 12.48 -21.30
N ALA A 214 21.47 13.63 -20.64
CA ALA A 214 22.38 13.86 -19.51
C ALA A 214 22.04 12.94 -18.32
N LEU A 215 20.75 12.80 -18.01
CA LEU A 215 20.27 11.93 -16.93
C LEU A 215 20.47 10.43 -17.25
N ASP A 216 20.30 10.02 -18.51
CA ASP A 216 20.59 8.65 -18.94
C ASP A 216 22.09 8.31 -18.80
N ARG A 217 22.98 9.27 -19.10
CA ARG A 217 24.42 9.11 -18.89
C ARG A 217 24.76 9.01 -17.40
N PHE A 218 24.11 9.81 -16.57
CA PHE A 218 24.22 9.69 -15.12
C PHE A 218 23.79 8.31 -14.64
N TYR A 219 22.59 7.85 -15.02
CA TYR A 219 22.10 6.53 -14.64
C TYR A 219 23.06 5.42 -15.08
N LYS A 220 23.57 5.48 -16.32
CA LYS A 220 24.55 4.50 -16.82
C LYS A 220 25.88 4.49 -16.08
N LYS A 221 26.29 5.62 -15.49
CA LYS A 221 27.57 5.75 -14.80
C LYS A 221 27.47 5.41 -13.31
N GLU A 222 26.41 5.88 -12.65
CA GLU A 222 26.29 5.88 -11.18
C GLU A 222 25.01 5.16 -10.67
N GLY A 223 24.09 4.78 -11.55
CA GLY A 223 22.76 4.25 -11.21
C GLY A 223 22.52 2.77 -11.51
N VAL A 224 23.36 2.13 -12.34
CA VAL A 224 23.11 0.79 -12.94
C VAL A 224 22.87 -0.32 -11.91
N GLY A 225 23.47 -0.20 -10.72
CA GLY A 225 23.23 -1.06 -9.55
C GLY A 225 22.18 -0.49 -8.59
N PRO A 226 22.45 0.66 -7.94
CA PRO A 226 21.61 1.18 -6.85
C PRO A 226 20.19 1.57 -7.27
N LEU A 227 19.96 1.87 -8.55
CA LEU A 227 18.64 2.25 -9.08
C LEU A 227 18.05 1.19 -10.01
N SER A 228 18.66 0.01 -10.11
CA SER A 228 18.28 -1.03 -11.09
C SER A 228 16.84 -1.53 -10.92
N TYR A 229 16.42 -1.83 -9.68
CA TYR A 229 15.06 -2.28 -9.38
C TYR A 229 14.04 -1.16 -9.61
N VAL A 230 14.39 0.07 -9.24
CA VAL A 230 13.54 1.25 -9.52
C VAL A 230 13.40 1.43 -11.03
N TYR A 231 14.51 1.39 -11.78
CA TYR A 231 14.52 1.48 -13.24
C TYR A 231 13.59 0.43 -13.87
N LYS A 232 13.67 -0.83 -13.43
CA LYS A 232 12.80 -1.91 -13.92
C LYS A 232 11.31 -1.56 -13.73
N ILE A 233 10.93 -1.03 -12.57
CA ILE A 233 9.55 -0.61 -12.29
C ILE A 233 9.06 0.47 -13.27
N PHE A 234 9.93 1.35 -13.75
CA PHE A 234 9.56 2.40 -14.70
C PHE A 234 9.65 2.00 -16.18
N LYS A 235 10.63 1.18 -16.54
CA LYS A 235 11.08 1.00 -17.92
C LYS A 235 10.86 -0.39 -18.49
N ASP A 236 10.58 -1.38 -17.66
CA ASP A 236 10.29 -2.72 -18.16
C ASP A 236 8.97 -2.73 -18.95
N LYS A 237 8.92 -3.50 -20.04
CA LYS A 237 7.86 -3.45 -21.06
C LYS A 237 6.48 -3.72 -20.47
N ASN A 238 6.42 -4.60 -19.47
CA ASN A 238 5.20 -5.01 -18.78
C ASN A 238 5.10 -4.43 -17.36
N SER A 239 5.94 -3.46 -17.00
CA SER A 239 5.92 -2.85 -15.68
C SER A 239 4.58 -2.15 -15.38
N ILE A 240 4.22 -2.09 -14.10
CA ILE A 240 2.97 -1.43 -13.68
C ILE A 240 2.99 0.05 -14.05
N PHE A 241 4.16 0.71 -14.08
CA PHE A 241 4.24 2.10 -14.53
C PHE A 241 3.82 2.26 -16.01
N GLN A 242 4.28 1.40 -16.92
CA GLN A 242 3.88 1.45 -18.32
C GLN A 242 2.37 1.17 -18.48
N GLN A 243 1.84 0.24 -17.70
CA GLN A 243 0.40 -0.01 -17.65
C GLN A 243 -0.38 1.22 -17.14
N TYR A 244 0.15 1.91 -16.11
CA TYR A 244 -0.42 3.15 -15.61
C TYR A 244 -0.41 4.25 -16.68
N VAL A 245 0.73 4.46 -17.37
CA VAL A 245 0.83 5.46 -18.44
C VAL A 245 -0.22 5.22 -19.52
N LYS A 246 -0.39 3.95 -19.93
CA LYS A 246 -1.42 3.55 -20.89
C LYS A 246 -2.83 3.83 -20.35
N ASN A 247 -3.19 3.26 -19.20
CA ASN A 247 -4.52 3.36 -18.62
C ASN A 247 -4.90 4.82 -18.33
N TRP A 248 -3.95 5.63 -17.84
CA TRP A 248 -4.18 7.04 -17.54
C TRP A 248 -4.40 7.86 -18.81
N ASN A 249 -3.59 7.65 -19.85
CA ASN A 249 -3.76 8.38 -21.12
C ASN A 249 -5.05 7.96 -21.85
N GLU A 250 -5.49 6.71 -21.72
CA GLU A 250 -6.83 6.26 -22.15
C GLU A 250 -7.93 7.01 -21.38
N ALA A 251 -7.82 7.13 -20.06
CA ALA A 251 -8.77 7.87 -19.25
C ALA A 251 -8.83 9.37 -19.60
N VAL A 252 -7.68 10.01 -19.84
CA VAL A 252 -7.57 11.41 -20.28
C VAL A 252 -8.28 11.61 -21.62
N ALA A 253 -8.13 10.69 -22.57
CA ALA A 253 -8.78 10.79 -23.88
C ALA A 253 -10.32 10.73 -23.82
N LEU A 254 -10.88 10.12 -22.76
CA LEU A 254 -12.32 10.06 -22.52
C LEU A 254 -12.87 11.25 -21.70
N CYS A 255 -11.99 12.13 -21.21
CA CYS A 255 -12.37 13.31 -20.45
C CYS A 255 -12.69 14.52 -21.36
N PRO A 256 -13.46 15.51 -20.88
CA PRO A 256 -13.82 16.69 -21.67
C PRO A 256 -12.61 17.48 -22.18
N TYR A 257 -12.68 18.00 -23.41
CA TYR A 257 -11.59 18.73 -24.10
C TYR A 257 -11.00 19.92 -23.32
N SER A 258 -11.75 20.53 -22.41
CA SER A 258 -11.28 21.65 -21.57
C SER A 258 -10.14 21.28 -20.59
N ALA A 259 -9.80 20.00 -20.47
CA ALA A 259 -8.68 19.52 -19.67
C ALA A 259 -7.36 19.34 -20.46
N LEU A 260 -7.37 19.45 -21.80
CA LEU A 260 -6.22 19.14 -22.65
C LEU A 260 -5.14 20.25 -22.70
N ASP A 261 -5.47 21.47 -22.27
CA ASP A 261 -4.51 22.59 -22.20
C ASP A 261 -3.57 22.51 -20.98
N LEU A 262 -3.80 21.56 -20.08
CA LEU A 262 -3.00 21.34 -18.89
C LEU A 262 -2.09 20.11 -19.07
N PRO A 263 -0.94 20.04 -18.37
CA PRO A 263 -0.09 18.85 -18.39
C PRO A 263 -0.77 17.71 -17.61
N VAL A 264 -1.69 17.02 -18.26
CA VAL A 264 -2.49 15.93 -17.69
C VAL A 264 -2.04 14.55 -18.16
N THR A 265 -1.32 14.45 -19.28
CA THR A 265 -0.85 13.16 -19.82
C THR A 265 0.27 12.57 -18.97
N ALA A 266 0.25 11.26 -18.79
CA ALA A 266 1.33 10.50 -18.16
C ALA A 266 2.41 10.20 -19.21
N SER A 267 3.67 10.21 -18.79
CA SER A 267 4.82 9.94 -19.67
C SER A 267 5.98 9.34 -18.89
N ASP A 268 7.15 9.23 -19.52
CA ASP A 268 8.40 8.84 -18.87
C ASP A 268 9.02 9.94 -18.00
N LYS A 269 8.39 11.13 -17.92
CA LYS A 269 8.85 12.29 -17.14
C LYS A 269 9.16 11.93 -15.70
N GLU A 270 8.32 11.12 -15.06
CA GLU A 270 8.44 10.75 -13.66
C GLU A 270 9.76 10.01 -13.37
N TRP A 271 10.24 9.15 -14.27
CA TRP A 271 11.58 8.52 -14.14
C TRP A 271 12.71 9.57 -14.17
N TYR A 272 12.66 10.50 -15.12
CA TYR A 272 13.69 11.54 -15.21
C TYR A 272 13.60 12.55 -14.07
N LEU A 273 12.41 12.77 -13.51
CA LEU A 273 12.24 13.58 -12.32
C LEU A 273 12.95 12.94 -11.12
N ILE A 274 12.89 11.61 -10.97
CA ILE A 274 13.67 10.88 -9.96
C ILE A 274 15.16 11.14 -10.17
N LEU A 275 15.67 10.86 -11.36
CA LEU A 275 17.10 11.04 -11.64
C LEU A 275 17.55 12.48 -11.38
N TYR A 276 16.79 13.46 -11.84
CA TYR A 276 17.07 14.88 -11.61
C TYR A 276 17.05 15.24 -10.12
N SER A 277 16.12 14.68 -9.34
CA SER A 277 16.02 14.92 -7.89
C SER A 277 17.24 14.45 -7.09
N LEU A 278 18.04 13.54 -7.67
CA LEU A 278 19.27 13.04 -7.07
C LEU A 278 20.51 13.89 -7.40
N VAL A 279 20.50 14.63 -8.51
CA VAL A 279 21.72 15.28 -9.05
C VAL A 279 21.60 16.79 -9.30
N GLY A 280 20.39 17.36 -9.30
CA GLY A 280 20.18 18.81 -9.46
C GLY A 280 20.82 19.62 -8.33
N ARG A 281 21.01 20.95 -8.48
CA ARG A 281 21.65 21.76 -7.41
C ARG A 281 20.86 21.73 -6.10
N ASN A 282 19.53 21.63 -6.21
CA ASN A 282 18.58 21.47 -5.10
C ASN A 282 18.23 19.99 -4.83
N HIS A 283 19.14 19.04 -5.12
CA HIS A 283 18.90 17.61 -4.88
C HIS A 283 18.48 17.30 -3.44
N ILE A 284 17.81 16.17 -3.25
CA ILE A 284 17.28 15.78 -1.96
C ILE A 284 18.41 15.40 -1.01
N ARG A 285 18.74 16.28 -0.05
CA ARG A 285 19.87 16.09 0.88
C ARG A 285 19.48 15.36 2.17
N GLU A 286 18.32 15.68 2.74
CA GLU A 286 17.79 15.09 3.98
C GLU A 286 16.25 15.20 4.02
N PHE A 287 15.60 14.38 4.86
CA PHE A 287 14.17 14.45 5.10
C PHE A 287 13.85 15.54 6.15
N PRO A 288 12.96 16.52 5.87
CA PRO A 288 12.50 17.45 6.89
C PRO A 288 11.60 16.73 7.89
N SER A 289 11.95 16.80 9.17
CA SER A 289 11.26 16.09 10.25
C SER A 289 9.96 16.72 10.79
N SER A 290 9.65 18.01 10.54
CA SER A 290 8.54 18.73 11.22
C SER A 290 8.04 20.02 10.54
N TYR A 291 6.88 20.57 10.98
CA TYR A 291 6.30 21.83 10.46
C TYR A 291 7.20 23.08 10.61
N TYR A 292 8.26 22.97 11.42
CA TYR A 292 9.20 24.04 11.68
C TYR A 292 10.56 23.84 10.98
N SER A 293 10.64 22.89 10.03
CA SER A 293 11.80 22.72 9.14
C SER A 293 11.54 23.14 7.70
N VAL A 294 10.40 22.80 7.08
CA VAL A 294 10.12 23.19 5.67
C VAL A 294 9.96 24.71 5.50
N LYS A 295 9.43 25.43 6.50
CA LYS A 295 9.31 26.90 6.49
C LYS A 295 10.65 27.66 6.50
N LYS A 296 11.78 26.97 6.74
CA LYS A 296 13.11 27.60 6.85
C LYS A 296 13.94 27.52 5.55
N TYR A 297 13.49 26.79 4.53
CA TYR A 297 14.19 26.73 3.24
C TYR A 297 13.80 27.92 2.36
N THR A 298 14.80 28.66 1.87
CA THR A 298 14.64 29.91 1.10
C THR A 298 14.50 29.67 -0.41
N ASP A 299 14.91 28.51 -0.93
CA ASP A 299 14.82 28.11 -2.34
C ASP A 299 14.03 26.79 -2.46
N ASP A 300 13.24 26.63 -3.52
CA ASP A 300 12.33 25.48 -3.72
C ASP A 300 13.06 24.24 -4.30
N PRO A 301 13.01 23.07 -3.64
CA PRO A 301 13.46 21.80 -4.25
C PRO A 301 12.32 21.04 -4.92
N THR A 302 11.12 21.06 -4.31
CA THR A 302 9.92 20.26 -4.67
C THR A 302 8.72 20.49 -3.73
N THR A 303 8.77 21.55 -2.90
CA THR A 303 8.28 21.60 -1.51
C THR A 303 6.87 21.03 -1.19
N LEU A 304 6.82 20.03 -0.28
CA LEU A 304 5.85 19.77 0.82
C LEU A 304 6.13 18.37 1.38
N ILE A 305 6.56 18.27 2.63
CA ILE A 305 6.69 16.99 3.33
C ILE A 305 5.96 17.16 4.65
N TYR A 306 4.70 16.73 4.64
CA TYR A 306 3.77 16.78 5.76
C TYR A 306 2.92 15.54 5.75
N ASP A 307 3.00 14.79 6.86
CA ASP A 307 2.12 13.67 7.15
C ASP A 307 2.14 12.61 6.02
N ILE A 308 3.27 12.55 5.26
CA ILE A 308 3.30 12.48 3.77
C ILE A 308 2.08 11.81 3.19
N ASP A 309 2.02 10.49 3.38
CA ASP A 309 1.11 9.65 2.63
C ASP A 309 -0.33 9.99 3.01
N ASN A 310 -0.62 10.23 4.29
CA ASN A 310 -1.98 10.56 4.73
C ASN A 310 -2.50 11.88 4.14
N ARG A 311 -1.68 12.93 4.06
CA ARG A 311 -2.16 14.20 3.47
C ARG A 311 -2.31 14.09 1.95
N TYR A 312 -1.33 13.52 1.26
CA TYR A 312 -1.39 13.36 -0.18
C TYR A 312 -2.50 12.38 -0.60
N GLU A 313 -2.77 11.34 0.19
CA GLU A 313 -3.90 10.43 0.01
C GLU A 313 -5.23 11.15 0.19
N MET A 314 -5.35 12.01 1.21
CA MET A 314 -6.56 12.82 1.39
C MET A 314 -6.76 13.83 0.25
N GLU A 315 -5.69 14.52 -0.19
CA GLU A 315 -5.78 15.45 -1.33
C GLU A 315 -6.08 14.69 -2.64
N LEU A 316 -5.47 13.54 -2.85
CA LEU A 316 -5.80 12.65 -3.96
C LEU A 316 -7.25 12.20 -3.90
N LEU A 317 -7.75 11.80 -2.73
CA LEU A 317 -9.15 11.43 -2.54
C LEU A 317 -10.05 12.58 -2.99
N LYS A 318 -9.81 13.81 -2.51
CA LYS A 318 -10.55 15.00 -2.94
C LYS A 318 -10.49 15.19 -4.47
N TYR A 319 -9.31 15.18 -5.06
CA TYR A 319 -9.15 15.44 -6.49
C TYR A 319 -9.81 14.34 -7.34
N SER A 320 -9.73 13.09 -6.89
CA SER A 320 -10.41 11.95 -7.49
C SER A 320 -11.93 12.09 -7.37
N SER A 321 -12.46 12.48 -6.20
CA SER A 321 -13.89 12.75 -5.98
C SER A 321 -14.42 13.82 -6.95
N VAL A 322 -13.68 14.91 -7.13
CA VAL A 322 -14.02 15.96 -8.09
C VAL A 322 -13.97 15.43 -9.52
N LEU A 323 -12.92 14.66 -9.86
CA LEU A 323 -12.76 14.06 -11.18
C LEU A 323 -13.93 13.11 -11.52
N TYR A 324 -14.30 12.21 -10.62
CA TYR A 324 -15.42 11.29 -10.82
C TYR A 324 -16.73 12.02 -11.10
N ARG A 325 -17.01 13.14 -10.40
CA ARG A 325 -18.20 13.95 -10.71
C ARG A 325 -18.16 14.57 -12.11
N ARG A 326 -16.98 14.99 -12.58
CA ARG A 326 -16.81 15.54 -13.93
C ARG A 326 -17.04 14.49 -15.03
N VAL A 327 -16.63 13.25 -14.77
CA VAL A 327 -16.77 12.15 -15.75
C VAL A 327 -18.03 11.30 -15.57
N LYS A 328 -18.86 11.58 -14.55
CA LYS A 328 -20.06 10.81 -14.19
C LYS A 328 -21.05 10.59 -15.35
N GLY A 329 -21.07 11.49 -16.35
CA GLY A 329 -21.90 11.35 -17.54
C GLY A 329 -21.50 10.20 -18.49
N SER A 330 -20.37 9.53 -18.24
CA SER A 330 -19.85 8.44 -19.07
C SER A 330 -19.31 7.29 -18.21
N VAL A 331 -20.00 6.15 -18.25
CA VAL A 331 -19.59 4.93 -17.53
C VAL A 331 -18.20 4.46 -17.97
N SER A 332 -17.90 4.56 -19.27
CA SER A 332 -16.58 4.19 -19.80
C SER A 332 -15.47 5.11 -19.27
N ALA A 333 -15.73 6.41 -19.14
CA ALA A 333 -14.78 7.36 -18.58
C ALA A 333 -14.56 7.11 -17.07
N VAL A 334 -15.61 6.84 -16.30
CA VAL A 334 -15.51 6.48 -14.88
C VAL A 334 -14.63 5.23 -14.72
N ASN A 335 -14.94 4.15 -15.43
CA ASN A 335 -14.20 2.89 -15.34
C ASN A 335 -12.72 3.06 -15.75
N ALA A 336 -12.44 3.87 -16.77
CA ALA A 336 -11.07 4.15 -17.19
C ALA A 336 -10.29 4.91 -16.12
N VAL A 337 -10.90 5.92 -15.48
CA VAL A 337 -10.29 6.66 -14.35
C VAL A 337 -10.03 5.73 -13.17
N GLU A 338 -11.01 4.92 -12.76
CA GLU A 338 -10.86 3.97 -11.65
C GLU A 338 -9.71 2.99 -11.90
N LYS A 339 -9.67 2.40 -13.10
CA LYS A 339 -8.59 1.50 -13.53
C LYS A 339 -7.23 2.18 -13.47
N ALA A 340 -7.13 3.42 -13.95
CA ALA A 340 -5.88 4.17 -13.95
C ALA A 340 -5.41 4.53 -12.53
N LEU A 341 -6.31 4.97 -11.65
CA LEU A 341 -5.99 5.28 -10.25
C LEU A 341 -5.60 4.03 -9.46
N LYS A 342 -6.24 2.89 -9.71
CA LYS A 342 -5.81 1.60 -9.14
C LYS A 342 -4.41 1.22 -9.60
N THR A 343 -4.12 1.32 -10.90
CA THR A 343 -2.80 1.01 -11.45
C THR A 343 -1.72 1.94 -10.88
N TRP A 344 -2.06 3.21 -10.62
CA TRP A 344 -1.17 4.12 -9.90
C TRP A 344 -0.89 3.62 -8.47
N GLN A 345 -1.91 3.30 -7.68
CA GLN A 345 -1.71 2.80 -6.31
C GLN A 345 -0.82 1.55 -6.28
N ASP A 346 -1.04 0.62 -7.20
CA ASP A 346 -0.22 -0.58 -7.35
C ASP A 346 1.24 -0.24 -7.71
N PHE A 347 1.45 0.69 -8.65
CA PHE A 347 2.79 1.18 -9.00
C PHE A 347 3.48 1.86 -7.80
N TYR A 348 2.78 2.74 -7.08
CA TYR A 348 3.36 3.44 -5.94
C TYR A 348 3.76 2.46 -4.83
N ARG A 349 2.92 1.45 -4.56
CA ARG A 349 3.27 0.38 -3.60
C ARG A 349 4.53 -0.37 -4.02
N GLN A 350 4.66 -0.74 -5.30
CA GLN A 350 5.87 -1.39 -5.81
C GLN A 350 7.10 -0.48 -5.70
N LEU A 351 6.96 0.80 -6.05
CA LEU A 351 8.04 1.78 -5.92
C LEU A 351 8.50 1.87 -4.46
N VAL A 352 7.59 2.04 -3.50
CA VAL A 352 7.91 2.11 -2.07
C VAL A 352 8.63 0.85 -1.61
N SER A 353 8.18 -0.33 -2.05
CA SER A 353 8.81 -1.60 -1.68
C SER A 353 10.19 -1.85 -2.30
N ALA A 354 10.52 -1.16 -3.39
CA ALA A 354 11.81 -1.32 -4.07
C ALA A 354 12.81 -0.22 -3.73
N LEU A 355 12.35 0.88 -3.12
CA LEU A 355 13.23 1.96 -2.73
C LEU A 355 14.17 1.52 -1.59
N PRO A 356 15.47 1.84 -1.67
CA PRO A 356 16.42 1.65 -0.57
C PRO A 356 15.87 2.17 0.76
N SER A 357 16.15 1.47 1.87
CA SER A 357 15.70 1.83 3.23
C SER A 357 16.49 2.99 3.85
N ILE A 358 17.27 3.71 3.05
CA ILE A 358 18.00 4.92 3.46
C ILE A 358 17.21 6.21 3.20
N HIS A 359 17.46 7.24 4.00
CA HIS A 359 16.64 8.45 4.04
C HIS A 359 16.51 9.21 2.69
N GLN A 360 17.59 9.41 1.93
CA GLN A 360 17.49 10.16 0.66
C GLN A 360 16.77 9.38 -0.44
N ALA A 361 16.89 8.04 -0.46
CA ALA A 361 16.13 7.22 -1.39
C ALA A 361 14.63 7.23 -1.06
N GLN A 362 14.28 7.14 0.22
CA GLN A 362 12.89 7.24 0.67
C GLN A 362 12.26 8.61 0.34
N ALA A 363 13.08 9.67 0.22
CA ALA A 363 12.60 10.99 -0.13
C ALA A 363 12.15 11.13 -1.61
N ILE A 364 12.42 10.13 -2.46
CA ILE A 364 11.88 10.05 -3.82
C ILE A 364 10.35 9.86 -3.81
N ARG A 365 9.81 9.16 -2.81
CA ARG A 365 8.38 8.83 -2.68
C ARG A 365 7.45 10.03 -2.86
N PRO A 366 7.57 11.11 -2.06
CA PRO A 366 6.71 12.28 -2.20
C PRO A 366 6.89 13.00 -3.54
N VAL A 367 8.08 12.96 -4.16
CA VAL A 367 8.32 13.61 -5.46
C VAL A 367 7.48 12.96 -6.55
N VAL A 368 7.50 11.63 -6.62
CA VAL A 368 6.73 10.85 -7.59
C VAL A 368 5.23 10.98 -7.29
N TYR A 369 4.82 10.82 -6.03
CA TYR A 369 3.41 10.92 -5.65
C TYR A 369 2.83 12.28 -6.02
N ARG A 370 3.54 13.37 -5.70
CA ARG A 370 3.09 14.74 -5.99
C ARG A 370 2.92 14.97 -7.48
N GLU A 371 3.86 14.55 -8.32
CA GLU A 371 3.75 14.72 -9.77
C GLU A 371 2.50 13.99 -10.32
N MET A 372 2.27 12.75 -9.88
CA MET A 372 1.08 11.98 -10.28
C MET A 372 -0.22 12.63 -9.79
N MET A 373 -0.26 13.07 -8.53
CA MET A 373 -1.39 13.78 -7.94
C MET A 373 -1.69 15.09 -8.67
N LEU A 374 -0.67 15.86 -9.06
CA LEU A 374 -0.85 17.11 -9.81
C LEU A 374 -1.52 16.88 -11.17
N ARG A 375 -1.26 15.76 -11.83
CA ARG A 375 -1.96 15.42 -13.08
C ARG A 375 -3.42 15.07 -12.84
N VAL A 376 -3.77 14.42 -11.72
CA VAL A 376 -5.18 14.25 -11.29
C VAL A 376 -5.83 15.58 -10.95
N TRP A 377 -5.14 16.44 -10.19
CA TRP A 377 -5.61 17.78 -9.83
C TRP A 377 -5.90 18.65 -11.06
N ASN A 378 -5.00 18.62 -12.06
CA ASN A 378 -5.20 19.32 -13.32
C ASN A 378 -6.42 18.78 -14.09
N LEU A 379 -6.55 17.45 -14.21
CA LEU A 379 -7.69 16.81 -14.90
C LEU A 379 -9.02 17.08 -14.17
N ALA A 380 -8.99 17.16 -12.84
CA ALA A 380 -10.12 17.54 -11.99
C ALA A 380 -10.49 19.03 -12.10
N GLY A 381 -9.71 19.85 -12.82
CA GLY A 381 -9.99 21.27 -13.02
C GLY A 381 -9.45 22.17 -11.90
N LYS A 382 -8.38 21.74 -11.24
CA LYS A 382 -7.68 22.46 -10.17
C LYS A 382 -8.59 22.85 -8.99
N PRO A 383 -9.32 21.90 -8.38
CA PRO A 383 -10.09 22.17 -7.17
C PRO A 383 -9.19 22.73 -6.06
N THR A 384 -9.77 23.47 -5.11
CA THR A 384 -9.00 24.01 -3.99
C THR A 384 -8.37 22.89 -3.16
N GLY A 385 -7.15 23.11 -2.66
CA GLY A 385 -6.50 22.14 -1.77
C GLY A 385 -7.28 21.93 -0.46
N LEU A 386 -7.01 20.83 0.23
CA LEU A 386 -7.62 20.55 1.53
C LEU A 386 -7.05 21.47 2.62
N LYS A 387 -7.91 21.87 3.55
CA LYS A 387 -7.51 22.52 4.80
C LYS A 387 -7.71 21.55 5.95
N ILE A 388 -6.69 20.76 6.24
CA ILE A 388 -6.69 19.84 7.37
C ILE A 388 -6.37 20.62 8.65
N LEU A 389 -7.23 20.47 9.65
CA LEU A 389 -7.11 21.11 10.95
C LEU A 389 -7.05 20.01 12.02
N PRO A 390 -6.01 19.94 12.87
CA PRO A 390 -5.88 18.90 13.90
C PRO A 390 -7.09 18.80 14.85
N GLU A 391 -7.75 19.92 15.11
CA GLU A 391 -8.99 20.00 15.91
C GLU A 391 -10.20 19.33 15.24
N ASN A 392 -10.12 19.01 13.94
CA ASN A 392 -11.19 18.32 13.21
C ASN A 392 -11.06 16.79 13.23
N MET A 393 -9.96 16.24 13.76
CA MET A 393 -9.79 14.80 13.87
C MET A 393 -10.91 14.19 14.70
N PHE A 394 -11.47 13.08 14.22
CA PHE A 394 -12.45 12.30 14.97
C PHE A 394 -11.86 11.85 16.31
N ARG A 395 -12.65 11.94 17.37
CA ARG A 395 -12.30 11.46 18.71
C ARG A 395 -13.44 10.61 19.22
N GLN A 396 -13.14 9.37 19.57
CA GLN A 396 -14.07 8.46 20.23
C GLN A 396 -13.94 8.62 21.75
N GLY A 397 -15.05 8.53 22.48
CA GLY A 397 -15.00 8.40 23.93
C GLY A 397 -14.48 7.01 24.34
N THR A 398 -13.85 6.93 25.51
CA THR A 398 -13.28 5.68 26.05
C THR A 398 -13.41 5.64 27.57
N ASN A 399 -13.33 4.45 28.16
CA ASN A 399 -13.35 4.24 29.61
C ASN A 399 -14.55 4.90 30.32
N GLY A 400 -15.75 4.81 29.73
CA GLY A 400 -16.97 5.38 30.30
C GLY A 400 -17.04 6.91 30.24
N ARG A 401 -16.18 7.56 29.44
CA ARG A 401 -16.17 9.01 29.23
C ARG A 401 -16.46 9.33 27.78
N THR A 402 -17.46 10.17 27.55
CA THR A 402 -17.83 10.67 26.23
C THR A 402 -16.74 11.58 25.63
N ALA A 403 -16.71 11.68 24.30
CA ALA A 403 -15.79 12.58 23.61
C ALA A 403 -16.08 14.06 23.89
N THR A 404 -17.34 14.43 24.08
CA THR A 404 -17.76 15.79 24.44
C THR A 404 -18.61 15.83 25.70
N SER A 405 -18.73 17.00 26.33
CA SER A 405 -19.55 17.20 27.54
C SER A 405 -21.02 17.48 27.21
N GLU A 406 -21.53 17.03 26.07
CA GLU A 406 -22.88 17.35 25.64
C GLU A 406 -23.90 16.37 26.25
N PRO A 407 -25.03 16.87 26.79
CA PRO A 407 -26.01 16.01 27.46
C PRO A 407 -26.57 14.89 26.58
N LEU A 408 -26.94 15.18 25.32
CA LEU A 408 -27.51 14.18 24.43
C LEU A 408 -26.49 13.10 24.06
N GLU A 409 -25.21 13.44 23.88
CA GLU A 409 -24.15 12.44 23.71
C GLU A 409 -24.11 11.46 24.87
N THR A 410 -24.13 11.97 26.11
CA THR A 410 -24.06 11.13 27.31
C THR A 410 -25.28 10.23 27.45
N GLN A 411 -26.47 10.74 27.12
CA GLN A 411 -27.73 10.00 27.18
C GLN A 411 -27.83 8.90 26.11
N CYS A 412 -27.22 9.13 24.94
CA CYS A 412 -27.25 8.22 23.80
C CYS A 412 -25.99 7.37 23.65
N SER A 413 -25.15 7.27 24.69
CA SER A 413 -23.92 6.48 24.66
C SER A 413 -24.05 5.19 25.45
N PHE A 414 -23.48 4.12 24.91
CA PHE A 414 -23.01 2.98 25.70
C PHE A 414 -21.51 2.78 25.51
N PHE A 415 -20.89 2.02 26.41
CA PHE A 415 -19.45 1.74 26.38
C PHE A 415 -19.19 0.25 26.43
N GLU A 416 -18.42 -0.27 25.47
CA GLU A 416 -18.13 -1.71 25.33
C GLU A 416 -16.67 -1.96 24.90
N GLY A 417 -16.19 -3.20 25.06
CA GLY A 417 -14.85 -3.63 24.67
C GLY A 417 -13.80 -3.41 25.76
N SER A 418 -12.58 -3.92 25.52
CA SER A 418 -11.47 -3.86 26.49
C SER A 418 -10.98 -2.43 26.77
N GLY A 419 -11.20 -1.50 25.84
CA GLY A 419 -10.95 -0.05 26.01
C GLY A 419 -12.14 0.74 26.57
N GLY A 420 -13.32 0.11 26.71
CA GLY A 420 -14.57 0.77 27.05
C GLY A 420 -14.92 1.86 26.03
N ASP A 421 -14.89 1.52 24.75
CA ASP A 421 -15.09 2.43 23.62
C ASP A 421 -16.56 2.86 23.53
N GLN A 422 -16.78 4.12 23.17
CA GLN A 422 -18.11 4.73 23.09
C GLN A 422 -18.84 4.35 21.79
N PHE A 423 -20.10 3.94 21.91
CA PHE A 423 -21.00 3.59 20.81
C PHE A 423 -22.39 4.22 21.00
N PHE A 424 -23.19 4.27 19.94
CA PHE A 424 -24.55 4.81 20.01
C PHE A 424 -25.52 3.78 20.64
N PHE A 425 -26.35 4.22 21.58
CA PHE A 425 -27.41 3.41 22.19
C PHE A 425 -28.70 4.22 22.30
N ALA A 426 -29.75 3.75 21.66
CA ALA A 426 -31.02 4.46 21.53
C ALA A 426 -32.00 4.09 22.65
N SER A 427 -31.60 4.30 23.92
CA SER A 427 -32.49 4.13 25.06
C SER A 427 -33.73 5.03 24.97
N GLU A 428 -34.81 4.68 25.68
CA GLU A 428 -36.00 5.54 25.83
C GLU A 428 -35.63 6.97 26.29
N ASP A 429 -34.65 7.08 27.19
CA ASP A 429 -34.14 8.38 27.65
C ASP A 429 -33.38 9.13 26.56
N CYS A 430 -32.57 8.44 25.74
CA CYS A 430 -31.93 9.02 24.56
C CYS A 430 -32.96 9.55 23.56
N ILE A 431 -33.98 8.75 23.23
CA ILE A 431 -35.03 9.14 22.28
C ILE A 431 -35.85 10.31 22.81
N LYS A 432 -36.18 10.31 24.09
CA LYS A 432 -36.83 11.45 24.74
C LYS A 432 -35.96 12.71 24.67
N GLY A 433 -34.66 12.59 25.00
CA GLY A 433 -33.70 13.69 24.89
C GLY A 433 -33.58 14.24 23.46
N PHE A 434 -33.52 13.36 22.47
CA PHE A 434 -33.50 13.72 21.05
C PHE A 434 -34.77 14.48 20.64
N ASN A 435 -35.95 13.99 21.03
CA ASN A 435 -37.23 14.64 20.72
C ASN A 435 -37.36 16.02 21.38
N ASP A 436 -36.93 16.16 22.63
CA ASP A 436 -36.93 17.44 23.34
C ASP A 436 -35.93 18.43 22.72
N TYR A 437 -34.77 17.96 22.26
CA TYR A 437 -33.84 18.76 21.47
C TYR A 437 -34.49 19.25 20.16
N MET A 438 -35.09 18.35 19.40
CA MET A 438 -35.70 18.68 18.11
C MET A 438 -36.88 19.65 18.24
N ARG A 439 -37.65 19.60 19.33
CA ARG A 439 -38.76 20.56 19.57
C ARG A 439 -38.35 22.01 19.55
N THR A 440 -37.14 22.31 20.02
CA THR A 440 -36.63 23.69 20.14
C THR A 440 -35.55 24.03 19.11
N SER A 441 -35.12 23.04 18.31
CA SER A 441 -34.04 23.17 17.34
C SER A 441 -34.49 23.90 16.06
N PRO A 442 -33.63 24.75 15.45
CA PRO A 442 -33.88 25.34 14.14
C PRO A 442 -33.95 24.31 12.99
N LEU A 443 -33.61 23.05 13.27
CA LEU A 443 -33.74 21.94 12.34
C LEU A 443 -35.20 21.49 12.17
N ASN A 444 -36.06 21.76 13.15
CA ASN A 444 -37.47 21.38 13.05
C ASN A 444 -38.22 22.24 12.03
N SER A 445 -38.74 21.58 11.01
CA SER A 445 -39.43 22.21 9.88
C SER A 445 -40.53 21.32 9.33
N LYS A 446 -41.37 21.85 8.44
CA LYS A 446 -42.37 21.04 7.72
C LYS A 446 -41.72 19.89 6.93
N LEU A 447 -40.53 20.12 6.36
CA LEU A 447 -39.80 19.09 5.62
C LEU A 447 -39.25 18.01 6.55
N TYR A 448 -38.79 18.39 7.75
CA TYR A 448 -38.42 17.42 8.79
C TYR A 448 -39.60 16.51 9.15
N GLN A 449 -40.81 17.05 9.26
CA GLN A 449 -41.99 16.22 9.54
C GLN A 449 -42.25 15.17 8.45
N ASN A 450 -42.02 15.50 7.17
CA ASN A 450 -42.11 14.51 6.09
C ASN A 450 -41.10 13.38 6.24
N VAL A 451 -39.88 13.68 6.71
CA VAL A 451 -38.85 12.68 7.01
C VAL A 451 -39.33 11.77 8.13
N VAL A 452 -39.86 12.33 9.22
CA VAL A 452 -40.41 11.58 10.36
C VAL A 452 -41.57 10.69 9.92
N ASP A 453 -42.51 11.22 9.13
CA ASP A 453 -43.70 10.49 8.69
C ASP A 453 -43.33 9.32 7.76
N SER A 454 -42.41 9.53 6.82
CA SER A 454 -41.92 8.46 5.93
C SER A 454 -41.07 7.43 6.67
N TRP A 455 -40.24 7.84 7.62
CA TRP A 455 -39.52 6.93 8.51
C TRP A 455 -40.49 6.06 9.33
N ASN A 456 -41.48 6.66 9.98
CA ASN A 456 -42.48 5.94 10.78
C ASN A 456 -43.25 4.91 9.94
N LYS A 457 -43.53 5.24 8.68
CA LYS A 457 -44.17 4.31 7.75
C LYS A 457 -43.23 3.14 7.41
N PHE A 458 -41.96 3.40 7.15
CA PHE A 458 -40.97 2.33 6.94
C PHE A 458 -40.80 1.47 8.20
N SER A 459 -40.50 2.09 9.36
CA SER A 459 -40.14 1.39 10.59
C SER A 459 -41.29 0.53 11.13
N SER A 460 -42.53 1.02 11.07
CA SER A 460 -43.70 0.23 11.48
C SER A 460 -43.96 -0.98 10.58
N ASN A 461 -43.67 -0.89 9.28
CA ASN A 461 -43.81 -2.03 8.36
C ASN A 461 -42.62 -2.99 8.47
N TRP A 462 -41.41 -2.47 8.72
CA TRP A 462 -40.22 -3.29 8.94
C TRP A 462 -40.35 -4.13 10.21
N ALA A 463 -40.72 -3.52 11.34
CA ALA A 463 -40.80 -4.16 12.65
C ALA A 463 -41.82 -5.31 12.75
N VAL A 464 -42.80 -5.35 11.83
CA VAL A 464 -43.78 -6.46 11.75
C VAL A 464 -43.46 -7.47 10.63
N SER A 465 -42.35 -7.29 9.92
CA SER A 465 -41.93 -8.13 8.80
C SER A 465 -41.13 -9.36 9.23
N LYS A 466 -40.96 -10.35 8.33
CA LYS A 466 -40.08 -11.52 8.56
C LYS A 466 -38.59 -11.21 8.45
N PHE A 467 -38.23 -9.94 8.26
CA PHE A 467 -36.84 -9.46 8.18
C PHE A 467 -36.42 -8.71 9.44
N TYR A 468 -37.35 -8.47 10.37
CA TYR A 468 -37.03 -7.80 11.63
C TYR A 468 -36.22 -8.70 12.56
N THR A 469 -35.20 -8.12 13.17
CA THR A 469 -34.43 -8.71 14.28
C THR A 469 -34.48 -7.86 15.52
N ASP A 470 -34.53 -8.54 16.67
CA ASP A 470 -34.32 -7.89 17.96
C ASP A 470 -32.82 -7.71 18.19
N GLY A 471 -32.25 -6.59 17.73
CA GLY A 471 -30.81 -6.30 17.83
C GLY A 471 -30.42 -4.90 17.36
N ILE A 472 -29.23 -4.44 17.79
CA ILE A 472 -28.66 -3.11 17.47
C ILE A 472 -28.49 -2.92 15.96
N ASP A 473 -28.15 -3.99 15.25
CA ASP A 473 -27.88 -3.97 13.81
C ASP A 473 -29.15 -4.04 12.93
N ASP A 474 -30.36 -4.06 13.51
CA ASP A 474 -31.61 -4.06 12.73
C ASP A 474 -31.81 -2.73 11.98
N ALA A 475 -32.61 -2.74 10.90
CA ALA A 475 -32.89 -1.55 10.12
C ALA A 475 -33.57 -0.44 10.93
N VAL A 476 -34.33 -0.78 11.97
CA VAL A 476 -34.88 0.21 12.91
C VAL A 476 -33.99 0.42 14.15
N GLY A 477 -33.09 -0.52 14.45
CA GLY A 477 -32.25 -0.57 15.65
C GLY A 477 -33.03 -1.04 16.89
N GLU A 478 -32.48 -0.83 18.08
CA GLU A 478 -33.09 -1.27 19.35
C GLU A 478 -34.40 -0.55 19.70
N HIS A 479 -34.64 0.61 19.09
CA HIS A 479 -35.86 1.38 19.25
C HIS A 479 -36.35 1.84 17.86
N PRO A 480 -37.66 1.88 17.55
CA PRO A 480 -38.17 2.24 16.21
C PRO A 480 -37.74 3.61 15.66
N GLN A 481 -37.14 4.47 16.49
CA GLN A 481 -36.62 5.80 16.15
C GLN A 481 -35.09 5.88 16.20
N ALA A 482 -34.39 4.80 16.58
CA ALA A 482 -32.95 4.80 16.84
C ALA A 482 -32.15 5.30 15.64
N ASN A 483 -32.37 4.67 14.48
CA ASN A 483 -31.62 4.95 13.27
C ASN A 483 -31.99 6.29 12.62
N LEU A 484 -33.23 6.77 12.81
CA LEU A 484 -33.61 8.14 12.49
C LEU A 484 -32.88 9.13 13.40
N ALA A 485 -32.89 8.90 14.71
CA ALA A 485 -32.22 9.77 15.68
C ALA A 485 -30.72 9.85 15.40
N LEU A 486 -30.04 8.72 15.17
CA LEU A 486 -28.63 8.68 14.79
C LEU A 486 -28.34 9.50 13.52
N THR A 487 -29.16 9.32 12.48
CA THR A 487 -29.04 10.06 11.23
C THR A 487 -29.21 11.57 11.46
N ILE A 488 -30.22 12.00 12.20
CA ILE A 488 -30.51 13.43 12.43
C ILE A 488 -29.49 14.07 13.39
N MET A 489 -29.02 13.33 14.40
CA MET A 489 -27.96 13.77 15.33
C MET A 489 -26.67 14.14 14.60
N SER A 490 -26.34 13.40 13.54
CA SER A 490 -25.17 13.65 12.68
C SER A 490 -25.17 15.04 11.99
N LEU A 491 -26.33 15.72 11.92
CA LEU A 491 -26.47 17.05 11.32
C LEU A 491 -25.92 18.18 12.17
N PHE A 492 -25.95 18.04 13.50
CA PHE A 492 -25.61 19.14 14.41
C PHE A 492 -24.40 18.85 15.28
N LYS A 493 -24.03 17.59 15.51
CA LYS A 493 -22.77 17.23 16.18
C LYS A 493 -22.13 15.98 15.60
N LEU A 494 -20.80 15.94 15.70
CA LEU A 494 -20.00 14.73 15.51
C LEU A 494 -19.79 14.14 16.89
N TYR A 495 -20.64 13.18 17.25
CA TYR A 495 -20.52 12.46 18.52
C TYR A 495 -19.48 11.37 18.38
N GLY A 496 -18.82 11.00 19.49
CA GLY A 496 -17.80 9.96 19.50
C GLY A 496 -18.35 8.54 19.38
N PHE A 497 -19.43 8.31 18.63
CA PHE A 497 -20.00 6.98 18.44
C PHE A 497 -19.11 6.18 17.47
N GLY A 498 -18.70 4.97 17.85
CA GLY A 498 -17.87 4.09 17.02
C GLY A 498 -18.48 3.77 15.64
N ASP A 499 -19.79 3.95 15.45
CA ASP A 499 -20.47 3.61 14.18
C ASP A 499 -20.05 4.52 13.00
N TYR A 500 -19.36 5.64 13.30
CA TYR A 500 -18.89 6.61 12.32
C TYR A 500 -17.57 6.22 11.61
N PHE A 501 -16.93 5.10 11.99
CA PHE A 501 -15.62 4.72 11.42
C PHE A 501 -15.62 4.56 9.89
N LEU A 502 -16.78 4.28 9.27
CA LEU A 502 -16.92 4.09 7.83
C LEU A 502 -16.93 5.39 7.00
N LEU A 503 -16.94 6.56 7.64
CA LEU A 503 -16.96 7.90 6.99
C LEU A 503 -15.89 8.82 7.58
N ARG A 504 -14.76 8.23 7.99
CA ARG A 504 -13.67 8.92 8.70
C ARG A 504 -13.07 10.05 7.88
N GLU A 505 -12.98 9.86 6.56
CA GLU A 505 -12.40 10.80 5.62
C GLU A 505 -13.27 12.05 5.49
N CYS A 506 -14.59 11.90 5.42
CA CYS A 506 -15.54 13.02 5.48
C CYS A 506 -15.43 13.78 6.80
N ILE A 507 -15.39 13.08 7.94
CA ILE A 507 -15.29 13.71 9.26
C ILE A 507 -13.99 14.50 9.41
N SER A 508 -12.87 13.88 9.03
CA SER A 508 -11.53 14.45 9.20
C SER A 508 -11.27 15.62 8.25
N SER A 509 -11.79 15.55 7.02
CA SER A 509 -11.65 16.62 6.02
C SER A 509 -12.67 17.73 6.18
N ARG A 510 -13.90 17.41 6.58
CA ARG A 510 -15.09 18.28 6.51
C ARG A 510 -15.25 18.94 5.14
N ASP A 511 -14.76 18.26 4.09
CA ASP A 511 -14.76 18.75 2.72
C ASP A 511 -15.94 18.15 1.97
N ALA A 512 -16.74 19.01 1.33
CA ALA A 512 -17.96 18.58 0.66
C ALA A 512 -17.70 17.64 -0.52
N ASP A 513 -16.53 17.71 -1.16
CA ASP A 513 -16.20 16.83 -2.29
C ASP A 513 -15.92 15.40 -1.80
N ILE A 514 -15.19 15.27 -0.70
CA ILE A 514 -14.92 13.98 -0.05
C ILE A 514 -16.22 13.41 0.52
N CYS A 515 -16.96 14.19 1.31
CA CYS A 515 -18.21 13.73 1.91
C CYS A 515 -19.24 13.33 0.85
N GLY A 516 -19.37 14.08 -0.24
CA GLY A 516 -20.26 13.72 -1.34
C GLY A 516 -19.83 12.45 -2.07
N TYR A 517 -18.52 12.19 -2.19
CA TYR A 517 -18.00 10.93 -2.74
C TYR A 517 -18.29 9.74 -1.82
N GLU A 518 -18.02 9.86 -0.52
CA GLU A 518 -18.32 8.81 0.45
C GLU A 518 -19.82 8.52 0.54
N GLN A 519 -20.66 9.55 0.51
CA GLN A 519 -22.11 9.41 0.43
C GLN A 519 -22.53 8.63 -0.81
N HIS A 520 -21.98 8.96 -1.98
CA HIS A 520 -22.31 8.27 -3.22
C HIS A 520 -21.86 6.80 -3.17
N LYS A 521 -20.66 6.54 -2.64
CA LYS A 521 -20.13 5.19 -2.42
C LYS A 521 -21.04 4.39 -1.48
N ALA A 522 -21.43 4.96 -0.34
CA ALA A 522 -22.35 4.32 0.61
C ALA A 522 -23.70 3.97 -0.02
N TYR A 523 -24.27 4.88 -0.82
CA TYR A 523 -25.52 4.62 -1.55
C TYR A 523 -25.38 3.52 -2.63
N SER A 524 -24.26 3.51 -3.34
CA SER A 524 -23.95 2.48 -4.35
C SER A 524 -23.80 1.10 -3.70
N THR A 525 -23.07 1.01 -2.59
CA THR A 525 -22.93 -0.22 -1.80
C THR A 525 -24.29 -0.70 -1.31
N TYR A 526 -25.08 0.18 -0.69
CA TYR A 526 -26.45 -0.14 -0.27
C TYR A 526 -27.28 -0.72 -1.43
N THR A 527 -27.27 -0.06 -2.59
CA THR A 527 -28.06 -0.49 -3.76
C THR A 527 -27.62 -1.86 -4.24
N LYS A 528 -26.31 -2.10 -4.30
CA LYS A 528 -25.73 -3.39 -4.72
C LYS A 528 -26.11 -4.50 -3.74
N GLU A 529 -25.89 -4.29 -2.44
CA GLU A 529 -26.18 -5.30 -1.42
C GLU A 529 -27.69 -5.57 -1.32
N PHE A 530 -28.52 -4.54 -1.43
CA PHE A 530 -29.97 -4.70 -1.51
C PHE A 530 -30.37 -5.60 -2.69
N ASN A 531 -29.89 -5.31 -3.90
CA ASN A 531 -30.24 -6.10 -5.09
C ASN A 531 -29.75 -7.56 -4.95
N ASN A 532 -28.52 -7.77 -4.48
CA ASN A 532 -27.99 -9.12 -4.23
C ASN A 532 -28.89 -9.92 -3.27
N ARG A 533 -29.36 -9.27 -2.19
CA ARG A 533 -30.25 -9.89 -1.20
C ARG A 533 -31.65 -10.11 -1.77
N LEU A 534 -32.18 -9.14 -2.50
CA LEU A 534 -33.47 -9.25 -3.16
C LEU A 534 -33.48 -10.43 -4.13
N ASP A 535 -32.47 -10.58 -4.97
CA ASP A 535 -32.34 -11.69 -5.92
C ASP A 535 -32.26 -13.03 -5.18
N SER A 536 -31.41 -13.10 -4.14
CA SER A 536 -31.25 -14.32 -3.33
C SER A 536 -32.56 -14.75 -2.66
N ILE A 537 -33.31 -13.81 -2.11
CA ILE A 537 -34.58 -14.09 -1.43
C ILE A 537 -35.69 -14.40 -2.42
N THR A 538 -35.73 -13.70 -3.56
CA THR A 538 -36.72 -13.94 -4.62
C THR A 538 -36.57 -15.35 -5.19
N ASN A 539 -35.34 -15.81 -5.42
CA ASN A 539 -35.06 -17.18 -5.86
C ASN A 539 -35.58 -18.25 -4.88
N ALA A 540 -35.64 -17.94 -3.58
CA ALA A 540 -36.20 -18.85 -2.57
C ALA A 540 -37.71 -18.65 -2.35
N SER A 541 -38.23 -17.43 -2.50
CA SER A 541 -39.62 -17.06 -2.26
C SER A 541 -39.96 -15.72 -2.93
N ASP A 542 -40.62 -15.78 -4.10
CA ASP A 542 -41.14 -14.60 -4.81
C ASP A 542 -41.99 -13.68 -3.91
N LYS A 543 -42.77 -14.29 -3.01
CA LYS A 543 -43.64 -13.59 -2.08
C LYS A 543 -42.85 -12.71 -1.12
N ASP A 544 -41.81 -13.26 -0.50
CA ASP A 544 -41.05 -12.51 0.49
C ASP A 544 -40.01 -11.60 -0.18
N GLY A 545 -39.52 -11.94 -1.38
CA GLY A 545 -38.80 -10.99 -2.25
C GLY A 545 -39.64 -9.75 -2.59
N SER A 546 -40.91 -9.95 -2.96
CA SER A 546 -41.86 -8.85 -3.18
C SER A 546 -42.09 -8.00 -1.93
N LYS A 547 -42.14 -8.61 -0.74
CA LYS A 547 -42.26 -7.88 0.53
C LYS A 547 -41.01 -7.07 0.84
N LEU A 548 -39.81 -7.64 0.63
CA LEU A 548 -38.56 -6.92 0.83
C LEU A 548 -38.46 -5.72 -0.11
N ASN A 549 -38.86 -5.88 -1.37
CA ASN A 549 -38.91 -4.78 -2.33
C ASN A 549 -39.92 -3.69 -1.94
N ALA A 550 -41.09 -4.06 -1.40
CA ALA A 550 -42.06 -3.10 -0.89
C ALA A 550 -41.53 -2.31 0.34
N LEU A 551 -40.83 -2.98 1.26
CA LEU A 551 -40.13 -2.32 2.38
C LEU A 551 -39.04 -1.37 1.87
N ASN A 552 -38.31 -1.79 0.85
CA ASN A 552 -37.29 -0.97 0.22
C ASN A 552 -37.85 0.32 -0.40
N ALA A 553 -39.01 0.23 -1.05
CA ALA A 553 -39.69 1.41 -1.57
C ALA A 553 -40.04 2.41 -0.45
N LEU A 554 -40.47 1.94 0.72
CA LEU A 554 -40.72 2.80 1.88
C LEU A 554 -39.44 3.44 2.43
N TRP A 555 -38.33 2.69 2.45
CA TRP A 555 -37.03 3.23 2.85
C TRP A 555 -36.54 4.29 1.86
N LEU A 556 -36.71 4.07 0.55
CA LEU A 556 -36.38 5.03 -0.50
C LEU A 556 -37.21 6.31 -0.40
N ASP A 557 -38.50 6.21 -0.04
CA ASP A 557 -39.35 7.37 0.27
C ASP A 557 -38.77 8.20 1.43
N TYR A 558 -38.35 7.53 2.52
CA TYR A 558 -37.65 8.18 3.64
C TYR A 558 -36.36 8.86 3.17
N TYR A 559 -35.52 8.14 2.44
CA TYR A 559 -34.23 8.63 1.97
C TYR A 559 -34.39 9.84 1.02
N HIS A 560 -35.41 9.82 0.16
CA HIS A 560 -35.72 10.95 -0.72
C HIS A 560 -36.22 12.18 0.06
N ASN A 561 -37.12 11.98 1.03
CA ASN A 561 -37.56 13.08 1.90
C ASN A 561 -36.41 13.65 2.71
N LEU A 562 -35.49 12.81 3.19
CA LEU A 562 -34.25 13.23 3.85
C LEU A 562 -33.41 14.10 2.90
N GLU A 563 -33.21 13.67 1.65
CA GLU A 563 -32.47 14.46 0.65
C GLU A 563 -33.09 15.85 0.43
N VAL A 564 -34.43 15.94 0.29
CA VAL A 564 -35.14 17.21 0.11
C VAL A 564 -34.98 18.11 1.33
N TYR A 565 -35.16 17.56 2.53
CA TYR A 565 -35.00 18.29 3.79
C TYR A 565 -33.58 18.83 3.96
N LEU A 566 -32.56 18.01 3.69
CA LEU A 566 -31.15 18.40 3.82
C LEU A 566 -30.75 19.47 2.80
N LYS A 567 -31.27 19.40 1.57
CA LYS A 567 -31.07 20.45 0.56
C LYS A 567 -31.64 21.79 1.03
N ASP A 568 -32.82 21.81 1.65
CA ASP A 568 -33.40 23.04 2.23
C ASP A 568 -32.50 23.62 3.34
N LEU A 569 -32.03 22.78 4.26
CA LEU A 569 -31.16 23.24 5.35
C LEU A 569 -29.83 23.84 4.85
N VAL A 570 -29.25 23.25 3.80
CA VAL A 570 -28.03 23.79 3.16
C VAL A 570 -28.33 25.11 2.44
N GLN A 571 -29.41 25.20 1.67
CA GLN A 571 -29.81 26.43 0.96
C GLN A 571 -30.09 27.59 1.91
N ARG A 572 -30.63 27.29 3.10
CA ARG A 572 -30.90 28.27 4.16
C ARG A 572 -29.69 28.55 5.07
N ASN A 573 -28.53 27.96 4.78
CA ASN A 573 -27.30 28.07 5.57
C ASN A 573 -27.46 27.65 7.04
N VAL A 574 -28.36 26.71 7.34
CA VAL A 574 -28.54 26.14 8.69
C VAL A 574 -27.43 25.13 8.99
N ILE A 575 -27.03 24.35 7.98
CA ILE A 575 -25.92 23.40 8.06
C ILE A 575 -25.02 23.53 6.81
N PRO A 576 -23.71 23.21 6.92
CA PRO A 576 -22.83 23.15 5.75
C PRO A 576 -23.11 21.90 4.90
N LEU A 577 -22.77 21.97 3.61
CA LEU A 577 -23.01 20.88 2.65
C LEU A 577 -22.38 19.55 3.08
N TRP A 578 -21.16 19.56 3.63
CA TRP A 578 -20.49 18.32 4.07
C TRP A 578 -21.30 17.56 5.13
N ARG A 579 -22.04 18.26 6.00
CA ARG A 579 -22.90 17.61 7.01
C ARG A 579 -24.16 17.00 6.41
N ALA A 580 -24.73 17.65 5.40
CA ALA A 580 -25.85 17.06 4.67
C ALA A 580 -25.43 15.76 3.98
N GLU A 581 -24.27 15.74 3.32
CA GLU A 581 -23.75 14.53 2.68
C GLU A 581 -23.39 13.44 3.70
N PHE A 582 -22.80 13.84 4.84
CA PHE A 582 -22.51 12.93 5.95
C PHE A 582 -23.78 12.24 6.47
N ALA A 583 -24.84 12.99 6.78
CA ALA A 583 -26.08 12.39 7.29
C ALA A 583 -26.75 11.45 6.28
N LYS A 584 -26.74 11.80 4.99
CA LYS A 584 -27.21 10.88 3.94
C LYS A 584 -26.40 9.60 3.91
N ALA A 585 -25.08 9.70 4.04
CA ALA A 585 -24.20 8.54 4.06
C ALA A 585 -24.48 7.62 5.26
N ILE A 586 -24.73 8.20 6.44
CA ILE A 586 -25.12 7.44 7.65
C ILE A 586 -26.39 6.65 7.43
N ALA A 587 -27.43 7.25 6.85
CA ALA A 587 -28.67 6.54 6.54
C ALA A 587 -28.42 5.30 5.65
N CYS A 588 -27.56 5.43 4.63
CA CYS A 588 -27.18 4.30 3.77
C CYS A 588 -26.37 3.23 4.52
N VAL A 589 -25.38 3.62 5.33
CA VAL A 589 -24.53 2.69 6.09
C VAL A 589 -25.37 1.84 7.04
N VAL A 590 -26.24 2.50 7.81
CA VAL A 590 -27.15 1.84 8.74
C VAL A 590 -28.06 0.84 8.03
N GLN A 591 -28.67 1.25 6.90
CA GLN A 591 -29.52 0.34 6.14
C GLN A 591 -28.74 -0.81 5.51
N THR A 592 -27.49 -0.57 5.07
CA THR A 592 -26.63 -1.62 4.51
C THR A 592 -26.30 -2.66 5.57
N ASN A 593 -25.92 -2.24 6.78
CA ASN A 593 -25.62 -3.15 7.89
C ASN A 593 -26.84 -4.02 8.23
N ALA A 594 -28.02 -3.42 8.31
CA ALA A 594 -29.26 -4.16 8.52
C ALA A 594 -29.51 -5.21 7.44
N ILE A 595 -29.35 -4.84 6.16
CA ILE A 595 -29.51 -5.77 5.03
C ILE A 595 -28.51 -6.93 5.07
N LEU A 596 -27.30 -6.69 5.59
CA LEU A 596 -26.28 -7.71 5.70
C LEU A 596 -26.53 -8.67 6.87
N ASN A 597 -27.19 -8.21 7.94
CA ASN A 597 -27.28 -8.91 9.22
C ASN A 597 -28.63 -9.60 9.52
N PHE A 598 -29.69 -9.41 8.71
CA PHE A 598 -30.97 -10.05 9.02
C PHE A 598 -30.98 -11.57 8.70
N PRO A 599 -31.69 -12.40 9.50
CA PRO A 599 -31.62 -13.86 9.56
C PRO A 599 -32.49 -14.46 8.47
N TYR A 600 -32.04 -14.30 7.23
CA TYR A 600 -32.50 -15.14 6.14
C TYR A 600 -31.43 -16.21 5.95
N ASP A 601 -31.66 -17.37 6.59
CA ASP A 601 -30.66 -18.43 6.68
C ASP A 601 -30.15 -18.81 5.29
N ARG A 602 -28.83 -18.73 5.10
CA ARG A 602 -28.14 -19.35 3.96
C ARG A 602 -28.23 -20.87 4.01
N GLU A 603 -28.72 -21.46 5.09
CA GLU A 603 -28.80 -22.92 5.29
C GLU A 603 -30.18 -23.52 4.99
N GLU A 604 -31.22 -22.70 4.75
CA GLU A 604 -32.53 -23.15 4.25
C GLU A 604 -32.66 -23.00 2.72
N PHE A 605 -31.56 -23.01 1.98
CA PHE A 605 -31.68 -23.39 0.57
C PHE A 605 -32.11 -24.87 0.56
N PRO A 606 -33.20 -25.26 -0.13
CA PRO A 606 -33.32 -26.66 -0.51
C PRO A 606 -32.00 -27.03 -1.18
N GLN A 607 -31.40 -28.16 -0.80
CA GLN A 607 -30.30 -28.73 -1.57
C GLN A 607 -30.72 -28.61 -3.04
N LEU A 608 -29.97 -27.83 -3.81
CA LEU A 608 -30.06 -27.91 -5.26
C LEU A 608 -29.91 -29.40 -5.55
N SER A 609 -30.97 -30.04 -6.04
CA SER A 609 -30.79 -31.34 -6.65
C SER A 609 -29.67 -31.15 -7.67
N ASP A 610 -28.67 -32.02 -7.65
CA ASP A 610 -27.45 -31.97 -8.48
C ASP A 610 -27.72 -31.98 -10.01
N ASP A 611 -28.96 -31.74 -10.46
CA ASP A 611 -29.46 -31.84 -11.82
C ASP A 611 -30.08 -30.54 -12.40
N GLU A 612 -30.03 -29.39 -11.72
CA GLU A 612 -30.51 -28.11 -12.32
C GLU A 612 -29.37 -27.12 -12.60
N GLU A 613 -28.94 -27.09 -13.87
CA GLU A 613 -28.01 -26.09 -14.41
C GLU A 613 -28.57 -24.66 -14.23
N PHE A 614 -27.84 -23.81 -13.52
CA PHE A 614 -28.18 -22.41 -13.32
C PHE A 614 -28.05 -21.61 -14.63
N GLU A 615 -29.17 -21.24 -15.27
CA GLU A 615 -29.20 -20.32 -16.42
C GLU A 615 -29.42 -18.86 -15.96
N GLY A 616 -28.41 -18.01 -16.12
CA GLY A 616 -28.52 -16.55 -15.97
C GLY A 616 -28.72 -15.85 -17.32
N THR A 617 -29.28 -14.63 -17.33
CA THR A 617 -29.41 -13.81 -18.54
C THR A 617 -28.68 -12.48 -18.37
N ASP A 618 -27.81 -12.10 -19.30
CA ASP A 618 -27.09 -10.82 -19.24
C ASP A 618 -27.99 -9.62 -19.59
N SER A 619 -27.46 -8.40 -19.43
CA SER A 619 -28.16 -7.14 -19.72
C SER A 619 -28.48 -6.93 -21.21
N ALA A 620 -28.02 -7.82 -22.09
CA ALA A 620 -28.37 -7.88 -23.52
C ALA A 620 -29.37 -9.00 -23.83
N GLY A 621 -29.89 -9.72 -22.82
CA GLY A 621 -30.88 -10.78 -22.98
C GLY A 621 -30.28 -12.13 -23.38
N LYS A 622 -28.97 -12.34 -23.25
CA LYS A 622 -28.29 -13.58 -23.62
C LYS A 622 -28.10 -14.50 -22.42
N ARG A 623 -28.52 -15.77 -22.55
CA ARG A 623 -28.41 -16.76 -21.48
C ARG A 623 -27.00 -17.34 -21.36
N PHE A 624 -26.57 -17.67 -20.15
CA PHE A 624 -25.29 -18.31 -19.83
C PHE A 624 -25.45 -19.23 -18.61
N THR A 625 -24.65 -20.29 -18.53
CA THR A 625 -24.56 -21.15 -17.35
C THR A 625 -23.43 -20.71 -16.42
N LEU A 626 -23.54 -21.07 -15.12
CA LEU A 626 -22.60 -20.67 -14.07
C LEU A 626 -21.76 -21.86 -13.55
N GLU A 627 -21.29 -22.78 -14.40
CA GLU A 627 -20.19 -23.68 -14.04
C GLU A 627 -19.47 -24.32 -15.25
N GLN A 628 -18.22 -23.91 -15.47
CA GLN A 628 -17.11 -24.74 -15.99
C GLN A 628 -15.81 -23.95 -15.80
N ASN A 629 -15.15 -24.13 -14.65
CA ASN A 629 -13.68 -24.09 -14.48
C ASN A 629 -13.28 -24.21 -12.99
N LYS A 630 -13.80 -25.24 -12.32
CA LYS A 630 -13.08 -25.87 -11.21
C LYS A 630 -12.85 -27.32 -11.62
N LEU A 631 -11.57 -27.73 -11.66
CA LEU A 631 -11.06 -29.06 -12.01
C LEU A 631 -10.93 -29.35 -13.52
N THR A 632 -9.95 -28.71 -14.15
CA THR A 632 -9.04 -29.43 -15.06
C THR A 632 -7.65 -29.40 -14.46
N THR A 633 -7.18 -30.56 -14.04
CA THR A 633 -5.76 -30.87 -13.89
C THR A 633 -5.02 -30.43 -15.16
N PRO A 634 -3.80 -29.86 -15.08
CA PRO A 634 -3.02 -29.55 -16.26
C PRO A 634 -2.61 -30.88 -16.91
N ASP A 635 -3.32 -31.27 -17.96
CA ASP A 635 -2.85 -32.33 -18.85
C ASP A 635 -1.53 -31.89 -19.49
N VAL A 636 -0.63 -32.87 -19.50
CA VAL A 636 0.70 -32.86 -20.10
C VAL A 636 0.65 -32.20 -21.47
N ILE A 637 1.43 -31.11 -21.65
CA ILE A 637 1.71 -30.56 -22.97
C ILE A 637 2.67 -31.54 -23.64
N GLU A 638 2.14 -32.46 -24.44
CA GLU A 638 2.92 -33.11 -25.50
C GLU A 638 3.23 -32.07 -26.59
N PRO A 639 4.47 -31.99 -27.08
CA PRO A 639 4.82 -31.05 -28.14
C PRO A 639 4.25 -31.55 -29.47
N GLU A 640 3.27 -30.83 -30.03
CA GLU A 640 2.87 -31.07 -31.41
C GLU A 640 3.97 -30.59 -32.37
N GLN A 641 4.23 -31.47 -33.34
CA GLN A 641 5.25 -31.35 -34.38
C GLN A 641 4.96 -30.19 -35.32
N ASP A 642 5.99 -29.39 -35.55
CA ASP A 642 6.10 -28.51 -36.71
C ASP A 642 6.00 -29.33 -38.01
N GLU A 643 5.14 -28.91 -38.93
CA GLU A 643 5.35 -29.15 -40.36
C GLU A 643 5.35 -27.82 -41.11
N ASP A 644 6.51 -27.60 -41.72
CA ASP A 644 6.99 -26.58 -42.65
C ASP A 644 6.00 -26.28 -43.81
N VAL A 645 6.12 -25.24 -44.65
CA VAL A 645 7.28 -24.77 -45.43
C VAL A 645 6.90 -23.41 -46.06
N ILE A 646 7.89 -22.52 -46.22
CA ILE A 646 8.34 -21.82 -47.45
C ILE A 646 9.02 -20.51 -47.03
N ASP A 647 10.21 -20.10 -47.49
CA ASP A 647 11.43 -20.70 -48.03
C ASP A 647 12.45 -19.53 -48.04
N ASP A 648 13.71 -19.87 -47.89
CA ASP A 648 14.97 -19.14 -48.10
C ASP A 648 15.00 -17.65 -48.51
N ASP A 649 15.81 -16.85 -47.79
CA ASP A 649 17.08 -16.39 -48.40
C ASP A 649 18.07 -15.78 -47.38
N ILE A 650 19.27 -16.33 -47.43
CA ILE A 650 20.51 -15.96 -46.74
C ILE A 650 21.04 -14.61 -47.29
N ILE A 651 21.71 -13.81 -46.45
CA ILE A 651 23.04 -13.19 -46.71
C ILE A 651 23.55 -12.55 -45.40
N ILE A 652 24.69 -13.07 -44.92
CA ILE A 652 25.64 -12.37 -44.04
C ILE A 652 26.70 -11.74 -44.97
N PRO A 653 27.23 -10.55 -44.65
CA PRO A 653 28.65 -10.33 -44.90
C PRO A 653 29.40 -9.72 -43.70
N GLU A 654 30.52 -10.40 -43.40
CA GLU A 654 31.81 -10.00 -42.79
C GLU A 654 31.86 -9.07 -41.56
#